data_AF-A0AAD5HBR9-F1
#
_entry.id   AF-A0AAD5HBR9-F1
#
_cell.length_a   1.000
_cell.length_b   1.000
_cell.length_c   1.000
_cell.angle_alpha   90.00
_cell.angle_beta   90.00
_cell.angle_gamma   90.00
#
_symmetry.space_group_name_H-M   'P 1'
#
loop_
_entity.id
_entity.type
_entity.pdbx_description
1 polymer ?
#
loop_
_entity_poly.entity_id
_entity_poly.type
_entity_poly.pdbx_seq_one_letter_code
_entity_poly.pdbx_strand_id
1 'polypeptide(L)'
;MFVDGEIQQETEQETAFFLVISPDETTFDFHGCLRPLIYEDNYDSDSDMDNGIVDDQNTDCGARSKTCKITSFTKVPPILHIFLEDPNQYSIGVHTAAGGRHNRYKVEKTIYMDRYLHANRDKVLKINQEIRNAKAKVTRTKERLNYYNRNCRDHTAIEYLEHTLSYFHSQDSNDDTIAVEKLINQVKQDIENGNKELEEAEHNLHHLSEAMFTCTGLLQCKYTLHAILMHDGGNGTGHHWAYINMKTSGIEIQEDTKTWFRCCDASVVPCTEEEVLEDEALVYSLIYINEDVENLDIPNVSDIISPSLKTHVMEDCDSFEEELETMHNVEVTFNDQIHASDDEEDDDDTASVALDSSPDLVDTSSDTQKAEWVEECLMRIQQEESRIPGDHYRVIESLEIFLAKFGEISALRYLLENFGSAFNNLAPEEAGQVLTSMKTDPMLEWQYHLYQDYVTIAEIISQAVEMITQHQDETALKYLVIAKEQTVKWKEYLWRRSHANNIDALFDGPSFLLTIQKLGKHVLSVSNAKAYAKASNEAYRKRGFEDAIRISKYAQALLDPESLEHDPFYNHLQEQWLSFTDTITDSLDEQQAELFNTLVMSFLEYQGMDNRDLEITKQEQGSTEDLNLRQPAWERYRDAMGKVDQILLSEA
;
A
#
# COMPACT_ATOMS: atom_id res chain seq x y z
N MET A 1 -44.75 40.53 34.23
CA MET A 1 -44.53 41.02 32.85
C MET A 1 -43.19 40.43 32.44
N PHE A 2 -43.22 39.17 31.98
CA PHE A 2 -42.03 38.48 31.50
C PHE A 2 -41.73 39.05 30.11
N VAL A 3 -40.50 39.55 29.94
CA VAL A 3 -40.00 40.00 28.64
C VAL A 3 -39.23 38.81 28.09
N ASP A 4 -39.80 38.19 27.07
CA ASP A 4 -39.15 37.23 26.19
C ASP A 4 -37.90 37.89 25.58
N GLY A 5 -36.73 37.47 26.03
CA GLY A 5 -35.48 37.68 25.32
C GLY A 5 -35.22 36.44 24.49
N GLU A 6 -35.69 36.45 23.24
CA GLU A 6 -35.27 35.48 22.22
C GLU A 6 -33.74 35.52 22.12
N ILE A 7 -33.09 34.46 22.59
CA ILE A 7 -31.69 34.18 22.28
C ILE A 7 -31.69 33.81 20.79
N GLN A 8 -31.28 34.75 19.94
CA GLN A 8 -31.01 34.48 18.53
C GLN A 8 -29.85 33.47 18.46
N GLN A 9 -30.16 32.18 18.34
CA GLN A 9 -29.21 31.19 17.87
C GLN A 9 -29.04 31.41 16.36
N GLU A 10 -27.96 32.09 15.97
CA GLU A 10 -27.50 32.08 14.58
C GLU A 10 -27.32 30.62 14.17
N THR A 11 -28.25 30.12 13.37
CA THR A 11 -28.22 28.76 12.83
C THR A 11 -27.50 28.84 11.50
N GLU A 12 -26.18 28.78 11.55
CA GLU A 12 -25.37 28.57 10.35
C GLU A 12 -25.75 27.21 9.76
N GLN A 13 -26.33 27.23 8.56
CA GLN A 13 -26.64 26.02 7.80
C GLN A 13 -25.52 25.78 6.80
N GLU A 14 -24.74 24.74 7.04
CA GLU A 14 -23.70 24.28 6.12
C GLU A 14 -24.19 23.05 5.36
N THR A 15 -23.77 22.96 4.09
CA THR A 15 -24.02 21.77 3.27
C THR A 15 -22.72 21.02 3.10
N ALA A 16 -22.64 19.83 3.68
CA ALA A 16 -21.53 18.91 3.48
C ALA A 16 -21.93 17.85 2.46
N PHE A 17 -21.06 17.59 1.49
CA PHE A 17 -21.25 16.53 0.47
C PHE A 17 -20.59 15.21 0.87
N PHE A 18 -19.55 15.29 1.70
CA PHE A 18 -18.83 14.17 2.30
C PHE A 18 -18.48 14.54 3.74
N LEU A 19 -18.26 13.52 4.58
CA LEU A 19 -17.81 13.69 5.96
C LEU A 19 -16.31 13.41 6.02
N VAL A 20 -15.54 14.32 6.60
CA VAL A 20 -14.13 14.05 6.96
C VAL A 20 -14.10 13.75 8.45
N ILE A 21 -13.54 12.60 8.83
CA ILE A 21 -13.39 12.20 10.23
C ILE A 21 -11.92 11.94 10.55
N SER A 22 -11.55 12.20 11.80
CA SER A 22 -10.16 12.15 12.27
C SER A 22 -10.07 11.13 13.40
N PRO A 23 -9.63 9.89 13.14
CA PRO A 23 -9.44 8.90 14.19
C PRO A 23 -8.28 9.30 15.11
N ASP A 24 -8.38 8.97 16.39
CA ASP A 24 -7.36 9.25 17.41
C ASP A 24 -7.11 7.99 18.25
N GLU A 25 -6.05 7.96 19.06
CA GLU A 25 -5.67 6.80 19.89
C GLU A 25 -6.82 6.30 20.78
N THR A 26 -7.74 7.19 21.16
CA THR A 26 -8.89 6.88 22.02
C THR A 26 -10.22 6.74 21.28
N THR A 27 -10.31 7.19 20.02
CA THR A 27 -11.52 7.16 19.20
C THR A 27 -11.19 6.65 17.80
N PHE A 28 -11.44 5.38 17.57
CA PHE A 28 -11.08 4.67 16.34
C PHE A 28 -12.30 4.05 15.62
N ASP A 29 -13.52 4.40 16.04
CA ASP A 29 -14.78 3.92 15.46
C ASP A 29 -15.61 5.11 14.93
N PHE A 30 -16.58 4.87 14.04
CA PHE A 30 -17.31 5.95 13.39
C PHE A 30 -17.99 6.87 14.41
N HIS A 31 -18.58 6.29 15.45
CA HIS A 31 -19.32 7.03 16.46
C HIS A 31 -18.43 7.88 17.38
N GLY A 32 -17.23 7.40 17.69
CA GLY A 32 -16.20 8.12 18.42
C GLY A 32 -15.67 9.29 17.62
N CYS A 33 -15.35 9.10 16.34
CA CYS A 33 -14.80 10.15 15.49
C CYS A 33 -15.82 11.24 15.14
N LEU A 34 -17.10 10.88 15.00
CA LEU A 34 -18.16 11.86 14.71
C LEU A 34 -18.59 12.66 15.93
N ARG A 35 -18.34 12.16 17.15
CA ARG A 35 -18.82 12.80 18.39
C ARG A 35 -18.21 14.20 18.61
N PRO A 36 -16.89 14.44 18.47
CA PRO A 36 -16.32 15.79 18.58
C PRO A 36 -16.88 16.79 17.57
N LEU A 37 -17.19 16.35 16.35
CA LEU A 37 -17.78 17.21 15.30
C LEU A 37 -19.20 17.67 15.64
N ILE A 38 -19.90 16.91 16.49
CA ILE A 38 -21.30 17.15 16.87
C ILE A 38 -21.38 17.88 18.22
N TYR A 39 -20.46 17.55 19.13
CA TYR A 39 -20.38 18.11 20.47
C TYR A 39 -19.00 18.78 20.64
N GLU A 40 -18.90 20.06 20.28
CA GLU A 40 -17.73 20.86 20.60
C GLU A 40 -17.73 21.13 22.12
N ASP A 41 -17.02 20.28 22.87
CA ASP A 41 -16.67 20.58 24.25
C ASP A 41 -15.38 21.41 24.23
N ASN A 42 -15.48 22.74 24.43
CA ASN A 42 -14.32 23.60 24.65
C ASN A 42 -13.61 23.20 25.96
N TYR A 43 -12.71 22.21 25.88
CA TYR A 43 -11.68 21.99 26.87
C TYR A 43 -10.48 22.84 26.45
N ASP A 44 -10.25 23.95 27.14
CA ASP A 44 -8.89 24.49 27.22
C ASP A 44 -8.03 23.39 27.83
N SER A 45 -7.21 22.79 26.98
CA SER A 45 -6.03 22.06 27.37
C SER A 45 -5.08 23.05 28.02
N ASP A 46 -5.12 23.16 29.35
CA ASP A 46 -3.96 23.60 30.09
C ASP A 46 -3.90 22.88 31.44
N SER A 47 -2.74 22.29 31.65
CA SER A 47 -2.22 21.77 32.90
C SER A 47 -2.60 22.63 34.10
N ASP A 48 -3.18 22.02 35.13
CA ASP A 48 -2.90 22.35 36.52
C ASP A 48 -3.39 21.20 37.42
N MET A 49 -2.67 20.08 37.34
CA MET A 49 -2.44 19.25 38.52
C MET A 49 -1.41 19.97 39.40
N ASP A 50 -1.77 21.10 40.01
CA ASP A 50 -1.01 21.68 41.11
C ASP A 50 -1.73 21.46 42.44
N ASN A 51 -0.94 20.97 43.40
CA ASN A 51 -1.36 20.65 44.75
C ASN A 51 -1.63 21.96 45.51
N GLY A 52 -2.89 22.25 45.79
CA GLY A 52 -3.26 23.39 46.64
C GLY A 52 -4.47 23.07 47.51
N ILE A 53 -4.21 22.70 48.77
CA ILE A 53 -5.18 22.89 49.86
C ILE A 53 -5.47 24.39 49.93
N VAL A 54 -6.69 24.82 49.64
CA VAL A 54 -7.15 26.17 50.00
C VAL A 54 -8.57 26.11 50.54
N ASP A 55 -8.68 26.67 51.73
CA ASP A 55 -9.84 26.83 52.59
C ASP A 55 -11.02 27.57 51.94
N ASP A 56 -12.18 27.23 52.50
CA ASP A 56 -13.44 27.95 52.48
C ASP A 56 -13.27 29.47 52.74
N GLN A 57 -13.49 30.30 51.72
CA GLN A 57 -14.15 31.60 51.83
C GLN A 57 -14.35 32.29 50.47
N ASN A 58 -15.61 32.31 50.03
CA ASN A 58 -16.32 33.43 49.41
C ASN A 58 -15.49 34.39 48.52
N THR A 59 -15.40 34.07 47.22
CA THR A 59 -15.10 35.06 46.18
C THR A 59 -16.10 34.90 45.04
N ASP A 60 -16.81 35.99 44.78
CA ASP A 60 -17.72 36.23 43.66
C ASP A 60 -16.92 36.22 42.35
N CYS A 61 -16.95 35.12 41.62
CA CYS A 61 -16.32 34.96 40.31
C CYS A 61 -17.42 34.64 39.30
N GLY A 62 -17.72 35.59 38.40
CA GLY A 62 -18.75 35.45 37.37
C GLY A 62 -18.65 34.13 36.62
N ALA A 63 -19.72 33.33 36.70
CA ALA A 63 -19.89 32.12 35.91
C ALA A 63 -19.94 32.50 34.42
N ARG A 64 -18.78 32.45 33.75
CA ARG A 64 -18.73 32.36 32.29
C ARG A 64 -19.44 31.07 31.91
N SER A 65 -20.68 31.20 31.45
CA SER A 65 -21.50 30.10 30.96
C SER A 65 -20.72 29.37 29.87
N LYS A 66 -20.28 28.15 30.16
CA LYS A 66 -19.59 27.26 29.22
C LYS A 66 -20.54 26.98 28.05
N THR A 67 -20.23 27.49 26.87
CA THR A 67 -21.06 27.31 25.67
C THR A 67 -20.62 26.04 24.94
N CYS A 68 -21.45 25.00 24.99
CA CYS A 68 -21.32 23.80 24.16
C CYS A 68 -22.04 24.08 22.83
N LYS A 69 -21.30 24.08 21.72
CA LYS A 69 -21.91 24.15 20.38
C LYS A 69 -22.33 22.73 20.00
N ILE A 70 -23.62 22.59 19.70
CA ILE A 70 -24.21 21.29 19.31
C ILE A 70 -24.67 21.40 17.86
N THR A 71 -24.00 20.66 16.99
CA THR A 71 -24.31 20.52 15.57
C THR A 71 -25.24 19.32 15.37
N SER A 72 -26.14 19.36 14.39
CA SER A 72 -27.03 18.23 14.08
C SER A 72 -27.40 18.24 12.60
N PHE A 73 -27.50 17.06 11.99
CA PHE A 73 -27.88 16.94 10.57
C PHE A 73 -29.37 17.19 10.39
N THR A 74 -29.72 18.13 9.51
CA THR A 74 -31.11 18.36 9.11
C THR A 74 -31.59 17.35 8.07
N LYS A 75 -30.67 16.91 7.20
CA LYS A 75 -30.90 15.92 6.15
C LYS A 75 -29.61 15.13 5.92
N VAL A 76 -29.73 13.86 5.57
CA VAL A 76 -28.62 12.97 5.18
C VAL A 76 -28.82 12.48 3.75
N PRO A 77 -27.75 12.34 2.95
CA PRO A 77 -27.83 11.87 1.58
C PRO A 77 -28.05 10.35 1.50
N PRO A 78 -28.70 9.82 0.45
CA PRO A 78 -28.88 8.38 0.25
C PRO A 78 -27.57 7.58 0.19
N ILE A 79 -26.49 8.23 -0.27
CA ILE A 79 -25.13 7.70 -0.27
C ILE A 79 -24.31 8.57 0.67
N LEU A 80 -23.75 7.97 1.69
CA LEU A 80 -22.91 8.64 2.67
C LEU A 80 -21.44 8.31 2.37
N HIS A 81 -20.67 9.35 2.03
CA HIS A 81 -19.24 9.24 1.74
C HIS A 81 -18.43 9.81 2.89
N ILE A 82 -17.55 9.00 3.46
CA ILE A 82 -16.70 9.33 4.61
C ILE A 82 -15.24 9.23 4.19
N PHE A 83 -14.46 10.27 4.45
CA PHE A 83 -13.01 10.31 4.28
C PHE A 83 -12.32 10.31 5.65
N LEU A 84 -11.19 9.63 5.75
CA LEU A 84 -10.29 9.75 6.90
C LEU A 84 -9.30 10.89 6.64
N GLU A 85 -9.10 11.77 7.63
CA GLU A 85 -8.29 13.00 7.45
C GLU A 85 -6.82 12.72 7.10
N ASP A 86 -6.20 11.72 7.72
CA ASP A 86 -4.85 11.26 7.37
C ASP A 86 -4.89 9.86 6.74
N PRO A 87 -4.97 9.76 5.41
CA PRO A 87 -5.07 8.47 4.71
C PRO A 87 -3.82 7.59 4.91
N ASN A 88 -2.67 8.16 5.29
CA ASN A 88 -1.42 7.41 5.44
C ASN A 88 -1.23 6.75 6.81
N GLN A 89 -2.18 6.95 7.73
CA GLN A 89 -2.03 6.52 9.13
C GLN A 89 -2.90 5.33 9.52
N TYR A 90 -3.97 5.03 8.78
CA TYR A 90 -5.00 4.10 9.25
C TYR A 90 -5.16 2.89 8.35
N SER A 91 -5.02 1.69 8.92
CA SER A 91 -5.46 0.43 8.30
C SER A 91 -6.78 -0.06 8.91
N ILE A 92 -7.42 -1.02 8.26
CA ILE A 92 -8.65 -1.62 8.78
C ILE A 92 -8.31 -2.57 9.93
N GLY A 93 -9.12 -2.59 10.99
CA GLY A 93 -9.06 -3.71 11.92
C GLY A 93 -10.09 -3.73 13.04
N VAL A 94 -10.31 -4.94 13.55
CA VAL A 94 -11.38 -5.26 14.52
C VAL A 94 -10.91 -5.14 15.98
N HIS A 95 -9.61 -5.17 16.24
CA HIS A 95 -9.02 -5.13 17.58
C HIS A 95 -7.75 -4.27 17.67
N THR A 96 -7.62 -3.50 18.75
CA THR A 96 -6.39 -2.80 19.16
C THR A 96 -5.34 -3.83 19.60
N ALA A 97 -4.60 -4.44 18.68
CA ALA A 97 -3.33 -5.06 19.04
C ALA A 97 -2.23 -3.99 18.92
N ALA A 98 -1.62 -3.66 20.06
CA ALA A 98 -0.39 -2.90 20.11
C ALA A 98 0.69 -3.65 19.31
N GLY A 99 1.24 -3.03 18.26
CA GLY A 99 2.37 -3.58 17.51
C GLY A 99 2.30 -3.50 15.97
N GLY A 100 1.21 -3.00 15.37
CA GLY A 100 1.15 -2.74 13.92
C GLY A 100 1.92 -1.47 13.51
N ARG A 101 2.33 -1.37 12.24
CA ARG A 101 3.02 -0.19 11.68
C ARG A 101 2.13 1.06 11.60
N HIS A 102 0.81 0.90 11.62
CA HIS A 102 -0.20 1.94 11.44
C HIS A 102 -1.30 1.86 12.51
N ASN A 103 -1.99 2.98 12.77
CA ASN A 103 -3.17 3.02 13.63
C ASN A 103 -4.31 2.23 12.97
N ARG A 104 -5.23 1.64 13.76
CA ARG A 104 -6.34 0.85 13.21
C ARG A 104 -7.66 1.56 13.37
N TYR A 105 -8.39 1.69 12.27
CA TYR A 105 -9.77 2.18 12.25
C TYR A 105 -10.75 1.01 12.20
N LYS A 106 -11.74 1.01 13.10
CA LYS A 106 -12.79 0.00 13.17
C LYS A 106 -13.92 0.39 12.22
N VAL A 107 -14.05 -0.35 11.13
CA VAL A 107 -15.13 -0.18 10.15
C VAL A 107 -16.40 -0.91 10.63
N GLU A 108 -17.51 -0.19 10.79
CA GLU A 108 -18.80 -0.79 11.07
C GLU A 108 -19.53 -1.22 9.81
N LYS A 109 -20.02 -2.47 9.77
CA LYS A 109 -20.83 -2.96 8.64
C LYS A 109 -22.15 -2.19 8.48
N THR A 110 -22.69 -1.69 9.59
CA THR A 110 -23.96 -0.99 9.62
C THR A 110 -23.89 0.17 10.60
N ILE A 111 -24.31 1.35 10.15
CA ILE A 111 -24.40 2.56 10.97
C ILE A 111 -25.84 3.08 10.95
N TYR A 112 -26.25 3.69 12.08
CA TYR A 112 -27.56 4.31 12.23
C TYR A 112 -27.39 5.80 12.47
N MET A 113 -27.89 6.61 11.53
CA MET A 113 -27.71 8.06 11.53
C MET A 113 -28.73 8.81 12.39
N ASP A 114 -29.76 8.13 12.90
CA ASP A 114 -30.84 8.72 13.70
C ASP A 114 -30.37 9.57 14.87
N ARG A 115 -29.25 9.17 15.50
CA ARG A 115 -28.67 9.83 16.67
C ARG A 115 -28.13 11.23 16.37
N TYR A 116 -27.85 11.49 15.11
CA TYR A 116 -27.23 12.72 14.66
C TYR A 116 -28.22 13.63 13.92
N LEU A 117 -29.43 13.12 13.65
CA LEU A 117 -30.50 13.90 13.03
C LEU A 117 -31.12 14.90 14.01
N HIS A 118 -31.40 16.10 13.52
CA HIS A 118 -32.03 17.18 14.27
C HIS A 118 -33.38 16.75 14.90
N ALA A 119 -34.16 15.93 14.20
CA ALA A 119 -35.45 15.41 14.68
C ALA A 119 -35.35 14.64 16.01
N ASN A 120 -34.20 14.03 16.30
CA ASN A 120 -33.97 13.25 17.52
C ASN A 120 -33.08 13.96 18.55
N ARG A 121 -32.69 15.22 18.29
CA ARG A 121 -31.75 16.00 19.11
C ARG A 121 -32.09 15.98 20.59
N ASP A 122 -33.33 16.31 20.96
CA ASP A 122 -33.73 16.40 22.37
C ASP A 122 -33.65 15.07 23.11
N LYS A 123 -34.02 13.97 22.44
CA LYS A 123 -33.94 12.62 23.00
C LYS A 123 -32.48 12.23 23.24
N VAL A 124 -31.62 12.47 22.25
CA VAL A 124 -30.20 12.14 22.31
C VAL A 124 -29.47 12.98 23.37
N LEU A 125 -29.79 14.26 23.47
CA LEU A 125 -29.23 15.15 24.50
C LEU A 125 -29.59 14.67 25.92
N LYS A 126 -30.82 14.22 26.13
CA LYS A 126 -31.26 13.65 27.41
C LYS A 126 -30.47 12.39 27.76
N ILE A 127 -30.33 11.45 26.82
CA ILE A 127 -29.54 10.22 27.02
C ILE A 127 -28.06 10.56 27.30
N ASN A 128 -27.47 11.49 26.55
CA ASN A 128 -26.09 11.94 26.79
C ASN A 128 -25.92 12.63 28.15
N GLN A 129 -26.94 13.33 28.65
CA GLN A 129 -26.91 13.89 30.00
C GLN A 129 -26.93 12.79 31.06
N GLU A 130 -27.74 11.75 30.89
CA GLU A 130 -27.77 10.59 31.79
C GLU A 130 -26.44 9.84 31.80
N ILE A 131 -25.81 9.63 30.64
CA ILE A 131 -24.47 9.04 30.51
C ILE A 131 -23.41 9.90 31.21
N ARG A 132 -23.43 11.23 31.02
CA ARG A 132 -22.50 12.15 31.71
C ARG A 132 -22.64 12.08 33.23
N ASN A 133 -23.88 12.05 33.73
CA ASN A 133 -24.15 11.93 35.16
C ASN A 133 -23.66 10.59 35.72
N ALA A 134 -23.90 9.48 35.00
CA ALA A 134 -23.42 8.17 35.37
C ALA A 134 -21.87 8.10 35.39
N LYS A 135 -21.20 8.67 34.38
CA LYS A 135 -19.74 8.76 34.31
C LYS A 135 -19.17 9.58 35.47
N ALA A 136 -19.77 10.73 35.78
CA ALA A 136 -19.37 11.55 36.93
C ALA A 136 -19.54 10.81 38.27
N LYS A 137 -20.60 10.00 38.42
CA LYS A 137 -20.80 9.14 39.60
C LYS A 137 -19.69 8.10 39.72
N VAL A 138 -19.35 7.41 38.63
CA VAL A 138 -18.25 6.42 38.59
C VAL A 138 -16.93 7.07 39.00
N THR A 139 -16.56 8.20 38.41
CA THR A 139 -15.31 8.92 38.73
C THR A 139 -15.27 9.32 40.20
N ARG A 140 -16.34 9.94 40.72
CA ARG A 140 -16.42 10.36 42.12
C ARG A 140 -16.30 9.19 43.10
N THR A 141 -16.94 8.06 42.79
CA THR A 141 -16.85 6.86 43.65
C THR A 141 -15.46 6.23 43.60
N LYS A 142 -14.81 6.18 42.42
CA LYS A 142 -13.41 5.74 42.28
C LYS A 142 -12.44 6.62 43.08
N GLU A 143 -12.56 7.94 42.99
CA GLU A 143 -11.73 8.86 43.77
C GLU A 143 -11.91 8.66 45.28
N ARG A 144 -13.16 8.50 45.73
CA ARG A 144 -13.48 8.20 47.13
C ARG A 144 -12.85 6.89 47.61
N LEU A 145 -12.85 5.84 46.78
CA LEU A 145 -12.23 4.55 47.10
C LEU A 145 -10.69 4.61 47.05
N ASN A 146 -10.13 5.36 46.10
CA ASN A 146 -8.68 5.57 45.99
C ASN A 146 -8.11 6.31 47.20
N TYR A 147 -8.89 7.18 47.84
CA TYR A 147 -8.49 7.83 49.10
C TYR A 147 -8.11 6.81 50.18
N TYR A 148 -8.89 5.73 50.34
CA TYR A 148 -8.61 4.69 51.33
C TYR A 148 -7.35 3.89 50.99
N ASN A 149 -7.06 3.70 49.69
CA ASN A 149 -5.90 2.94 49.24
C ASN A 149 -4.63 3.79 49.04
N ARG A 150 -4.69 5.12 49.20
CA ARG A 150 -3.59 6.05 48.84
C ARG A 150 -2.25 5.74 49.51
N ASN A 151 -2.27 5.17 50.71
CA ASN A 151 -1.07 4.85 51.50
C ASN A 151 -0.82 3.34 51.61
N CYS A 152 -1.58 2.53 50.87
CA CYS A 152 -1.48 1.09 50.86
C CYS A 152 -0.51 0.68 49.75
N ARG A 153 0.58 -0.02 50.08
CA ARG A 153 1.63 -0.38 49.11
C ARG A 153 1.27 -1.67 48.38
N ASP A 154 1.54 -2.80 49.03
CA ASP A 154 1.47 -4.13 48.42
C ASP A 154 0.12 -4.83 48.69
N HIS A 155 -0.74 -4.22 49.51
CA HIS A 155 -2.01 -4.78 49.96
C HIS A 155 -3.11 -3.73 49.83
N THR A 156 -4.38 -4.15 49.77
CA THR A 156 -5.52 -3.23 49.77
C THR A 156 -5.82 -2.70 51.18
N ALA A 157 -6.55 -1.58 51.29
CA ALA A 157 -7.01 -1.06 52.58
C ALA A 157 -7.82 -2.10 53.36
N ILE A 158 -8.64 -2.92 52.67
CA ILE A 158 -9.41 -4.00 53.30
C ILE A 158 -8.49 -5.06 53.91
N GLU A 159 -7.45 -5.50 53.19
CA GLU A 159 -6.49 -6.50 53.68
C GLU A 159 -5.76 -6.00 54.93
N TYR A 160 -5.31 -4.74 54.94
CA TYR A 160 -4.70 -4.15 56.14
C TYR A 160 -5.68 -4.13 57.33
N LEU A 161 -6.95 -3.79 57.11
CA LEU A 161 -7.98 -3.80 58.15
C LEU A 161 -8.26 -5.23 58.65
N GLU A 162 -8.25 -6.23 57.78
CA GLU A 162 -8.42 -7.65 58.15
C GLU A 162 -7.24 -8.20 58.96
N HIS A 163 -6.00 -7.90 58.57
CA HIS A 163 -4.82 -8.27 59.33
C HIS A 163 -4.81 -7.59 60.72
N THR A 164 -5.21 -6.32 60.77
CA THR A 164 -5.32 -5.57 62.02
C THR A 164 -6.40 -6.15 62.94
N LEU A 165 -7.56 -6.53 62.38
CA LEU A 165 -8.60 -7.24 63.14
C LEU A 165 -8.07 -8.56 63.68
N SER A 166 -7.42 -9.38 62.86
CA SER A 166 -6.85 -10.67 63.28
C SER A 166 -5.84 -10.52 64.43
N TYR A 167 -5.03 -9.46 64.41
CA TYR A 167 -4.13 -9.12 65.52
C TYR A 167 -4.90 -8.81 66.82
N PHE A 168 -5.93 -7.97 66.76
CA PHE A 168 -6.72 -7.63 67.97
C PHE A 168 -7.52 -8.81 68.53
N HIS A 169 -8.02 -9.71 67.67
CA HIS A 169 -8.68 -10.96 68.09
C HIS A 169 -7.72 -11.92 68.81
N SER A 170 -6.39 -11.76 68.64
CA SER A 170 -5.36 -12.57 69.29
C SER A 170 -4.89 -12.01 70.65
N GLN A 171 -5.33 -10.82 71.03
CA GLN A 171 -4.99 -10.13 72.28
C GLN A 171 -6.10 -10.29 73.33
N ASP A 172 -5.79 -10.02 74.60
CA ASP A 172 -6.79 -10.00 75.67
C ASP A 172 -7.80 -8.86 75.48
N SER A 173 -9.10 -9.17 75.53
CA SER A 173 -10.18 -8.19 75.30
C SER A 173 -10.28 -7.16 76.43
N ASN A 174 -10.11 -5.88 76.08
CA ASN A 174 -10.41 -4.71 76.91
C ASN A 174 -11.43 -3.80 76.20
N ASP A 175 -12.08 -2.89 76.93
CA ASP A 175 -13.09 -1.95 76.39
C ASP A 175 -12.54 -1.11 75.22
N ASP A 176 -11.28 -0.69 75.30
CA ASP A 176 -10.61 0.07 74.23
C ASP A 176 -10.40 -0.78 72.97
N THR A 177 -10.06 -2.07 73.14
CA THR A 177 -9.88 -3.02 72.02
C THR A 177 -11.21 -3.25 71.28
N ILE A 178 -12.31 -3.40 72.03
CA ILE A 178 -13.65 -3.58 71.46
C ILE A 178 -14.08 -2.32 70.68
N ALA A 179 -13.79 -1.13 71.20
CA ALA A 179 -14.09 0.12 70.51
C ALA A 179 -13.33 0.26 69.18
N VAL A 180 -12.06 -0.13 69.15
CA VAL A 180 -11.21 -0.12 67.95
C VAL A 180 -11.67 -1.16 66.93
N GLU A 181 -11.97 -2.38 67.35
CA GLU A 181 -12.51 -3.43 66.47
C GLU A 181 -13.83 -3.00 65.81
N LYS A 182 -14.71 -2.32 66.55
CA LYS A 182 -15.96 -1.79 66.01
C LYS A 182 -15.70 -0.72 64.95
N LEU A 183 -14.75 0.18 65.18
CA LEU A 183 -14.37 1.21 64.21
C LEU A 183 -13.76 0.60 62.94
N ILE A 184 -12.88 -0.39 63.08
CA ILE A 184 -12.26 -1.08 61.94
C ILE A 184 -13.32 -1.79 61.09
N ASN A 185 -14.24 -2.51 61.73
CA ASN A 185 -15.36 -3.16 61.03
C ASN A 185 -16.26 -2.15 60.32
N GLN A 186 -16.52 -0.98 60.91
CA GLN A 186 -17.29 0.08 60.27
C GLN A 186 -16.59 0.61 59.01
N VAL A 187 -15.30 0.93 59.10
CA VAL A 187 -14.52 1.42 57.96
C VAL A 187 -14.43 0.36 56.86
N LYS A 188 -14.21 -0.91 57.23
CA LYS A 188 -14.23 -2.04 56.28
C LYS A 188 -15.57 -2.11 55.54
N GLN A 189 -16.68 -2.05 56.28
CA GLN A 189 -18.02 -2.08 55.70
C GLN A 189 -18.29 -0.87 54.78
N ASP A 190 -17.79 0.32 55.14
CA ASP A 190 -17.93 1.51 54.30
C ASP A 190 -17.19 1.39 52.95
N ILE A 191 -16.00 0.76 52.96
CA ILE A 191 -15.22 0.48 51.73
C ILE A 191 -15.93 -0.58 50.89
N GLU A 192 -16.38 -1.69 51.49
CA GLU A 192 -17.12 -2.75 50.79
C GLU A 192 -18.42 -2.23 50.16
N ASN A 193 -19.17 -1.39 50.87
CA ASN A 193 -20.36 -0.74 50.34
C ASN A 193 -20.02 0.23 49.19
N GLY A 194 -18.90 0.94 49.30
CA GLY A 194 -18.40 1.78 48.21
C GLY A 194 -18.02 1.00 46.95
N ASN A 195 -17.39 -0.18 47.11
CA ASN A 195 -17.08 -1.07 45.98
C ASN A 195 -18.36 -1.56 45.28
N LYS A 196 -19.38 -1.97 46.05
CA LYS A 196 -20.68 -2.36 45.48
C LYS A 196 -21.36 -1.20 44.75
N GLU A 197 -21.33 0.01 45.34
CA GLU A 197 -21.86 1.21 44.68
C GLU A 197 -21.13 1.50 43.36
N LEU A 198 -19.80 1.28 43.32
CA LEU A 198 -19.00 1.44 42.12
C LEU A 198 -19.41 0.43 41.05
N GLU A 199 -19.51 -0.86 41.39
CA GLU A 199 -19.94 -1.92 40.47
C GLU A 199 -21.33 -1.62 39.89
N GLU A 200 -22.30 -1.22 40.73
CA GLU A 200 -23.63 -0.82 40.27
C GLU A 200 -23.60 0.41 39.36
N ALA A 201 -22.76 1.41 39.68
CA ALA A 201 -22.62 2.62 38.87
C ALA A 201 -21.97 2.33 37.51
N GLU A 202 -20.96 1.47 37.46
CA GLU A 202 -20.32 1.01 36.23
C GLU A 202 -21.28 0.18 35.37
N HIS A 203 -22.04 -0.72 36.01
CA HIS A 203 -23.08 -1.49 35.30
C HIS A 203 -24.15 -0.58 34.69
N ASN A 204 -24.64 0.42 35.44
CA ASN A 204 -25.59 1.39 34.93
C ASN A 204 -25.00 2.25 33.79
N LEU A 205 -23.74 2.68 33.90
CA LEU A 205 -23.06 3.39 32.82
C LEU A 205 -22.94 2.54 31.56
N HIS A 206 -22.58 1.26 31.69
CA HIS A 206 -22.52 0.31 30.59
C HIS A 206 -23.90 0.15 29.93
N HIS A 207 -24.93 -0.13 30.72
CA HIS A 207 -26.30 -0.29 30.24
C HIS A 207 -26.81 0.96 29.50
N LEU A 208 -26.58 2.17 30.05
CA LEU A 208 -26.96 3.41 29.39
C LEU A 208 -26.19 3.65 28.09
N SER A 209 -24.90 3.29 28.07
CA SER A 209 -24.07 3.38 26.89
C SER A 209 -24.59 2.46 25.79
N GLU A 210 -24.90 1.19 26.09
CA GLU A 210 -25.49 0.24 25.14
C GLU A 210 -26.90 0.62 24.70
N ALA A 211 -27.73 1.12 25.62
CA ALA A 211 -29.09 1.57 25.34
C ALA A 211 -29.11 2.68 24.27
N MET A 212 -28.05 3.51 24.22
CA MET A 212 -27.89 4.54 23.18
C MET A 212 -27.82 3.95 21.76
N PHE A 213 -27.23 2.77 21.61
CA PHE A 213 -27.04 2.09 20.31
C PHE A 213 -28.14 1.08 19.99
N THR A 214 -28.98 0.73 20.96
CA THR A 214 -30.02 -0.31 20.82
C THR A 214 -31.44 0.23 20.95
N CYS A 215 -31.61 1.54 21.19
CA CYS A 215 -32.91 2.18 21.28
C CYS A 215 -33.66 2.06 19.93
N THR A 216 -34.76 1.32 19.92
CA THR A 216 -35.57 1.09 18.70
C THR A 216 -36.04 2.36 18.00
N GLY A 217 -36.18 3.48 18.72
CA GLY A 217 -36.51 4.79 18.16
C GLY A 217 -35.35 5.53 17.47
N LEU A 218 -34.14 4.95 17.48
CA LEU A 218 -32.90 5.51 16.90
C LEU A 218 -32.23 4.52 15.93
N LEU A 219 -33.01 3.60 15.37
CA LEU A 219 -32.55 2.56 14.44
C LEU A 219 -33.32 2.60 13.10
N GLN A 220 -33.88 3.75 12.71
CA GLN A 220 -34.74 3.86 11.53
C GLN A 220 -33.97 4.28 10.27
N CYS A 221 -32.91 5.07 10.42
CA CYS A 221 -32.09 5.58 9.34
C CYS A 221 -30.81 4.73 9.22
N LYS A 222 -30.98 3.51 8.71
CA LYS A 222 -29.93 2.50 8.57
C LYS A 222 -29.12 2.71 7.29
N TYR A 223 -27.80 2.63 7.44
CA TYR A 223 -26.84 2.63 6.35
C TYR A 223 -25.95 1.40 6.45
N THR A 224 -25.67 0.79 5.31
CA THR A 224 -24.85 -0.42 5.15
C THR A 224 -23.59 -0.07 4.38
N LEU A 225 -22.48 -0.70 4.77
CA LEU A 225 -21.21 -0.50 4.09
C LEU A 225 -21.29 -1.08 2.67
N HIS A 226 -21.04 -0.24 1.67
CA HIS A 226 -21.11 -0.61 0.27
C HIS A 226 -19.73 -0.69 -0.38
N ALA A 227 -18.85 0.26 -0.08
CA ALA A 227 -17.49 0.22 -0.62
C ALA A 227 -16.45 0.75 0.35
N ILE A 228 -15.23 0.22 0.24
CA ILE A 228 -14.04 0.67 0.96
C ILE A 228 -12.97 0.95 -0.08
N LEU A 229 -12.36 2.13 -0.02
CA LEU A 229 -11.27 2.52 -0.89
C LEU A 229 -9.97 2.51 -0.09
N MET A 230 -8.97 1.83 -0.66
CA MET A 230 -7.72 1.52 0.00
C MET A 230 -6.53 1.88 -0.88
N HIS A 231 -5.37 2.07 -0.25
CA HIS A 231 -4.10 2.19 -0.93
C HIS A 231 -2.97 1.54 -0.12
N ASP A 232 -1.88 1.17 -0.80
CA ASP A 232 -0.62 0.71 -0.17
C ASP A 232 0.47 1.78 -0.11
N GLY A 233 0.16 2.98 -0.64
CA GLY A 233 1.11 4.07 -0.77
C GLY A 233 1.38 4.91 0.47
N GLY A 234 2.59 5.44 0.60
CA GLY A 234 2.86 6.65 1.40
C GLY A 234 2.56 7.92 0.61
N ASN A 235 3.05 9.09 1.06
CA ASN A 235 2.91 10.45 0.49
C ASN A 235 2.53 10.57 -1.01
N GLY A 236 1.28 10.23 -1.38
CA GLY A 236 0.72 10.38 -2.72
C GLY A 236 1.09 9.31 -3.77
N THR A 237 1.96 8.34 -3.47
CA THR A 237 2.36 7.27 -4.40
C THR A 237 1.95 5.90 -3.86
N GLY A 238 0.99 5.24 -4.52
CA GLY A 238 0.53 3.89 -4.17
C GLY A 238 -0.56 3.38 -5.12
N HIS A 239 -0.74 2.07 -5.14
CA HIS A 239 -1.85 1.44 -5.86
C HIS A 239 -3.13 1.67 -5.09
N HIS A 240 -4.18 2.03 -5.81
CA HIS A 240 -5.51 2.24 -5.24
C HIS A 240 -6.42 1.12 -5.72
N TRP A 241 -7.16 0.54 -4.79
CA TRP A 241 -8.20 -0.43 -5.11
C TRP A 241 -9.43 -0.16 -4.27
N ALA A 242 -10.53 -0.78 -4.68
CA ALA A 242 -11.78 -0.71 -3.94
C ALA A 242 -12.29 -2.12 -3.66
N TYR A 243 -12.78 -2.32 -2.44
CA TYR A 243 -13.70 -3.40 -2.15
C TYR A 243 -15.12 -2.89 -2.35
N ILE A 244 -15.91 -3.56 -3.19
CA ILE A 244 -17.28 -3.16 -3.52
C ILE A 244 -18.24 -4.32 -3.23
N ASN A 245 -19.30 -4.04 -2.49
CA ASN A 245 -20.38 -4.98 -2.23
C ASN A 245 -21.41 -4.95 -3.36
N MET A 246 -21.48 -6.02 -4.16
CA MET A 246 -22.34 -6.10 -5.34
C MET A 246 -23.69 -6.80 -5.09
N LYS A 247 -24.15 -6.90 -3.83
CA LYS A 247 -25.47 -7.49 -3.47
C LYS A 247 -26.64 -6.98 -4.32
N THR A 248 -26.61 -5.70 -4.69
CA THR A 248 -27.73 -5.02 -5.38
C THR A 248 -27.79 -5.32 -6.88
N SER A 249 -26.76 -5.94 -7.46
CA SER A 249 -26.66 -6.09 -8.92
C SER A 249 -27.40 -7.31 -9.50
N GLY A 250 -27.99 -8.17 -8.65
CA GLY A 250 -28.67 -9.40 -9.10
C GLY A 250 -27.75 -10.41 -9.80
N ILE A 251 -26.43 -10.25 -9.65
CA ILE A 251 -25.42 -11.13 -10.23
C ILE A 251 -25.22 -12.31 -9.27
N GLU A 252 -26.03 -13.35 -9.44
CA GLU A 252 -25.79 -14.66 -8.81
C GLU A 252 -24.63 -15.34 -9.56
N ILE A 253 -23.41 -15.26 -9.02
CA ILE A 253 -22.28 -16.06 -9.50
C ILE A 253 -22.43 -17.47 -8.91
N GLN A 254 -22.03 -18.49 -9.67
CA GLN A 254 -22.14 -19.92 -9.33
C GLN A 254 -21.49 -20.35 -7.99
N GLU A 255 -20.77 -19.46 -7.30
CA GLU A 255 -20.36 -19.60 -5.90
C GLU A 255 -21.30 -18.79 -4.99
N ASP A 256 -22.36 -19.44 -4.52
CA ASP A 256 -23.57 -18.93 -3.82
C ASP A 256 -23.36 -18.14 -2.49
N THR A 257 -22.18 -17.56 -2.21
CA THR A 257 -21.90 -16.95 -0.90
C THR A 257 -21.09 -15.64 -0.91
N LYS A 258 -20.34 -15.33 -1.98
CA LYS A 258 -19.49 -14.12 -2.01
C LYS A 258 -20.21 -12.95 -2.64
N THR A 259 -20.25 -11.83 -1.92
CA THR A 259 -20.91 -10.58 -2.36
C THR A 259 -19.98 -9.39 -2.45
N TRP A 260 -18.74 -9.55 -1.98
CA TRP A 260 -17.70 -8.54 -2.04
C TRP A 260 -16.76 -8.84 -3.20
N PHE A 261 -16.30 -7.79 -3.88
CA PHE A 261 -15.34 -7.88 -4.97
C PHE A 261 -14.19 -6.91 -4.72
N ARG A 262 -12.97 -7.40 -4.91
CA ARG A 262 -11.78 -6.55 -5.00
C ARG A 262 -11.67 -6.07 -6.44
N CYS A 263 -11.88 -4.77 -6.63
CA CYS A 263 -11.73 -4.09 -7.90
C CYS A 263 -10.39 -3.35 -7.91
N CYS A 264 -9.43 -3.88 -8.65
CA CYS A 264 -8.09 -3.33 -8.83
C CYS A 264 -7.80 -3.24 -10.33
N ASP A 265 -7.98 -2.05 -10.90
CA ASP A 265 -7.84 -1.79 -12.34
C ASP A 265 -8.65 -2.77 -13.20
N ALA A 266 -7.99 -3.54 -14.07
CA ALA A 266 -8.63 -4.56 -14.92
C ALA A 266 -9.04 -5.83 -14.16
N SER A 267 -8.63 -5.99 -12.90
CA SER A 267 -8.89 -7.17 -12.08
C SER A 267 -10.12 -6.97 -11.19
N VAL A 268 -11.08 -7.88 -11.31
CA VAL A 268 -12.29 -7.92 -10.46
C VAL A 268 -12.43 -9.33 -9.91
N VAL A 269 -12.12 -9.52 -8.62
CA VAL A 269 -12.06 -10.85 -7.98
C VAL A 269 -13.04 -10.93 -6.81
N PRO A 270 -13.86 -11.99 -6.69
CA PRO A 270 -14.74 -12.18 -5.55
C PRO A 270 -13.95 -12.48 -4.27
N CYS A 271 -14.29 -11.79 -3.18
CA CYS A 271 -13.68 -11.93 -1.86
C CYS A 271 -14.75 -12.09 -0.77
N THR A 272 -14.32 -12.53 0.41
CA THR A 272 -15.17 -12.65 1.60
C THR A 272 -15.22 -11.33 2.37
N GLU A 273 -16.25 -11.14 3.21
CA GLU A 273 -16.34 -9.96 4.05
C GLU A 273 -15.22 -9.91 5.10
N GLU A 274 -14.77 -11.08 5.55
CA GLU A 274 -13.63 -11.23 6.45
C GLU A 274 -12.33 -10.75 5.79
N GLU A 275 -12.06 -11.16 4.54
CA GLU A 275 -10.89 -10.70 3.77
C GLU A 275 -10.87 -9.17 3.61
N VAL A 276 -12.03 -8.54 3.39
CA VAL A 276 -12.16 -7.08 3.29
C VAL A 276 -11.84 -6.38 4.61
N LEU A 277 -12.27 -6.95 5.75
CA LEU A 277 -12.13 -6.33 7.08
C LEU A 277 -10.81 -6.66 7.78
N GLU A 278 -10.03 -7.59 7.24
CA GLU A 278 -8.70 -7.99 7.72
C GLU A 278 -7.56 -7.44 6.84
N ASP A 279 -7.88 -6.75 5.74
CA ASP A 279 -6.88 -6.12 4.87
C ASP A 279 -6.08 -5.04 5.65
N GLU A 280 -4.76 -5.22 5.70
CA GLU A 280 -3.84 -4.37 6.47
C GLU A 280 -3.41 -3.11 5.71
N ALA A 281 -3.82 -2.94 4.45
CA ALA A 281 -3.51 -1.74 3.69
C ALA A 281 -4.25 -0.51 4.23
N LEU A 282 -3.83 0.66 3.77
CA LEU A 282 -4.32 1.93 4.27
C LEU A 282 -5.70 2.21 3.71
N VAL A 283 -6.64 2.58 4.59
CA VAL A 283 -7.99 2.98 4.23
C VAL A 283 -8.10 4.49 4.26
N TYR A 284 -8.64 5.08 3.20
CA TYR A 284 -8.82 6.53 3.12
C TYR A 284 -10.27 6.95 2.95
N SER A 285 -11.14 6.05 2.46
CA SER A 285 -12.53 6.38 2.18
C SER A 285 -13.48 5.19 2.35
N LEU A 286 -14.65 5.49 2.93
CA LEU A 286 -15.74 4.55 3.18
C LEU A 286 -17.03 5.08 2.56
N ILE A 287 -17.76 4.22 1.86
CA ILE A 287 -19.03 4.53 1.23
C ILE A 287 -20.11 3.66 1.82
N TYR A 288 -21.14 4.31 2.36
CA TYR A 288 -22.32 3.66 2.90
C TYR A 288 -23.56 4.02 2.08
N ILE A 289 -24.47 3.06 1.93
CA ILE A 289 -25.74 3.26 1.23
C ILE A 289 -26.88 3.11 2.23
N ASN A 290 -27.90 3.97 2.08
CA ASN A 290 -29.12 3.85 2.85
C ASN A 290 -29.89 2.59 2.45
N GLU A 291 -30.42 1.84 3.41
CA GLU A 291 -31.23 0.63 3.17
C GLU A 291 -32.42 0.88 2.22
N ASP A 292 -33.00 2.08 2.22
CA ASP A 292 -34.08 2.45 1.29
C ASP A 292 -33.63 2.41 -0.19
N VAL A 293 -32.34 2.61 -0.45
CA VAL A 293 -31.73 2.59 -1.79
C VAL A 293 -31.29 1.18 -2.16
N GLU A 294 -30.75 0.41 -1.21
CA GLU A 294 -30.37 -1.00 -1.44
C GLU A 294 -31.55 -1.86 -1.89
N ASN A 295 -32.75 -1.53 -1.41
CA ASN A 295 -33.97 -2.27 -1.73
C ASN A 295 -34.66 -1.82 -3.04
N LEU A 296 -34.02 -0.94 -3.81
CA LEU A 296 -34.55 -0.55 -5.11
C LEU A 296 -34.38 -1.69 -6.12
N ASP A 297 -35.47 -2.06 -6.77
CA ASP A 297 -35.45 -2.98 -7.91
C ASP A 297 -34.82 -2.26 -9.10
N ILE A 298 -33.54 -2.53 -9.36
CA ILE A 298 -32.80 -1.93 -10.48
C ILE A 298 -33.12 -2.77 -11.73
N PRO A 299 -33.79 -2.20 -12.75
CA PRO A 299 -34.08 -2.94 -13.97
C PRO A 299 -32.77 -3.35 -14.66
N ASN A 300 -32.81 -4.44 -15.43
CA ASN A 300 -31.63 -4.92 -16.14
C ASN A 300 -31.05 -3.77 -16.99
N VAL A 301 -29.75 -3.50 -16.87
CA VAL A 301 -29.08 -2.40 -17.56
C VAL A 301 -29.35 -2.46 -19.08
N SER A 302 -29.43 -3.66 -19.65
CA SER A 302 -29.72 -3.88 -21.07
C SER A 302 -31.11 -3.41 -21.53
N ASP A 303 -32.06 -3.25 -20.60
CA ASP A 303 -33.42 -2.75 -20.84
C ASP A 303 -33.53 -1.23 -20.72
N ILE A 304 -32.56 -0.58 -20.05
CA ILE A 304 -32.56 0.87 -19.75
C ILE A 304 -31.67 1.65 -20.74
N ILE A 305 -30.64 1.02 -21.29
CA ILE A 305 -29.70 1.69 -22.20
C ILE A 305 -30.36 2.12 -23.51
N SER A 306 -29.97 3.30 -24.00
CA SER A 306 -30.49 3.85 -25.26
C SER A 306 -30.08 2.98 -26.48
N PRO A 307 -30.88 2.96 -27.57
CA PRO A 307 -30.55 2.18 -28.76
C PRO A 307 -29.18 2.52 -29.36
N SER A 308 -28.76 3.80 -29.33
CA SER A 308 -27.45 4.21 -29.84
C SER A 308 -26.31 3.65 -29.00
N LEU A 309 -26.44 3.61 -27.66
CA LEU A 309 -25.44 2.97 -26.79
C LEU A 309 -25.42 1.46 -26.98
N LYS A 310 -26.59 0.84 -27.18
CA LYS A 310 -26.68 -0.59 -27.47
C LYS A 310 -25.97 -0.96 -28.76
N THR A 311 -26.16 -0.18 -29.82
CA THR A 311 -25.43 -0.33 -31.08
C THR A 311 -23.93 -0.16 -30.86
N HIS A 312 -23.50 0.87 -30.12
CA HIS A 312 -22.08 1.09 -29.84
C HIS A 312 -21.42 -0.08 -29.08
N VAL A 313 -22.09 -0.61 -28.05
CA VAL A 313 -21.62 -1.79 -27.31
C VAL A 313 -21.54 -3.01 -28.22
N MET A 314 -22.54 -3.21 -29.09
CA MET A 314 -22.51 -4.32 -30.06
C MET A 314 -21.36 -4.19 -31.07
N GLU A 315 -21.11 -2.99 -31.59
CA GLU A 315 -20.00 -2.73 -32.51
C GLU A 315 -18.64 -3.01 -31.84
N ASP A 316 -18.49 -2.68 -30.56
CA ASP A 316 -17.28 -2.97 -29.78
C ASP A 316 -17.12 -4.48 -29.51
N CYS A 317 -18.22 -5.19 -29.20
CA CYS A 317 -18.21 -6.65 -29.07
C CYS A 317 -17.85 -7.33 -30.40
N ASP A 318 -18.42 -6.89 -31.52
CA ASP A 318 -18.12 -7.42 -32.86
C ASP A 318 -16.63 -7.19 -33.20
N SER A 319 -16.10 -6.00 -32.90
CA SER A 319 -14.66 -5.69 -33.06
C SER A 319 -13.77 -6.60 -32.23
N PHE A 320 -14.18 -6.90 -30.99
CA PHE A 320 -13.45 -7.82 -30.11
C PHE A 320 -13.49 -9.27 -30.62
N GLU A 321 -14.61 -9.73 -31.16
CA GLU A 321 -14.70 -11.04 -31.82
C GLU A 321 -13.77 -11.12 -33.04
N GLU A 322 -13.70 -10.07 -33.86
CA GLU A 322 -12.76 -9.98 -34.98
C GLU A 322 -11.28 -10.01 -34.53
N GLU A 323 -10.95 -9.35 -33.41
CA GLU A 323 -9.61 -9.40 -32.81
C GLU A 323 -9.24 -10.83 -32.38
N LEU A 324 -10.16 -11.56 -31.73
CA LEU A 324 -9.97 -12.95 -31.34
C LEU A 324 -9.77 -13.88 -32.55
N GLU A 325 -10.57 -13.71 -33.60
CA GLU A 325 -10.42 -14.48 -34.85
C GLU A 325 -9.07 -14.19 -35.53
N THR A 326 -8.65 -12.93 -35.54
CA THR A 326 -7.34 -12.53 -36.10
C THR A 326 -6.20 -13.17 -35.33
N MET A 327 -6.25 -13.17 -33.99
CA MET A 327 -5.26 -13.86 -33.16
C MET A 327 -5.23 -15.37 -33.40
N HIS A 328 -6.40 -16.01 -33.49
CA HIS A 328 -6.50 -17.44 -33.75
C HIS A 328 -5.92 -17.82 -35.13
N ASN A 329 -6.18 -17.01 -36.16
CA ASN A 329 -5.63 -17.23 -37.50
C ASN A 329 -4.10 -17.04 -37.55
N VAL A 330 -3.54 -16.15 -36.73
CA VAL A 330 -2.09 -16.00 -36.58
C VAL A 330 -1.47 -17.23 -35.91
N GLU A 331 -2.10 -17.80 -34.87
CA GLU A 331 -1.65 -19.05 -34.25
C GLU A 331 -1.69 -20.24 -35.21
N VAL A 332 -2.76 -20.39 -36.01
CA VAL A 332 -2.87 -21.47 -37.01
C VAL A 332 -1.81 -21.34 -38.10
N THR A 333 -1.57 -20.11 -38.60
CA THR A 333 -0.54 -19.86 -39.63
C THR A 333 0.88 -20.11 -39.10
N PHE A 334 1.11 -19.87 -37.80
CA PHE A 334 2.37 -20.17 -37.14
C PHE A 334 2.60 -21.68 -36.98
N ASN A 335 1.56 -22.45 -36.64
CA ASN A 335 1.62 -23.91 -36.56
C ASN A 335 1.78 -24.60 -37.93
N ASP A 336 1.13 -24.10 -38.98
CA ASP A 336 1.28 -24.64 -40.34
C ASP A 336 2.69 -24.42 -40.91
N GLN A 337 3.39 -23.36 -40.48
CA GLN A 337 4.78 -23.11 -40.87
C GLN A 337 5.79 -24.03 -40.15
N ILE A 338 5.45 -24.53 -38.96
CA ILE A 338 6.26 -25.53 -38.23
C ILE A 338 6.09 -26.93 -38.85
N HIS A 339 4.88 -27.30 -39.27
CA HIS A 339 4.65 -28.61 -39.90
C HIS A 339 5.23 -28.74 -41.33
N ALA A 340 5.49 -27.64 -42.03
CA ALA A 340 6.09 -27.66 -43.35
C ALA A 340 7.63 -27.84 -43.34
N SER A 341 8.29 -27.76 -42.18
CA SER A 341 9.76 -27.88 -42.04
C SER A 341 10.25 -29.25 -41.56
N ASP A 342 9.36 -30.17 -41.19
CA ASP A 342 9.72 -31.49 -40.61
C ASP A 342 9.56 -32.68 -41.58
N ASP A 343 9.17 -32.44 -42.84
CA ASP A 343 9.01 -33.49 -43.86
C ASP A 343 10.27 -33.64 -44.76
N GLU A 344 11.44 -33.98 -44.22
CA GLU A 344 12.49 -34.73 -44.96
C GLU A 344 13.32 -35.64 -44.03
N GLU A 345 13.33 -36.94 -44.36
CA GLU A 345 14.21 -38.06 -43.87
C GLU A 345 13.84 -38.63 -42.46
N ASP A 346 13.64 -39.93 -42.22
CA ASP A 346 14.10 -41.16 -42.88
C ASP A 346 13.18 -42.35 -42.53
N ASP A 347 13.06 -43.27 -43.49
CA ASP A 347 12.53 -44.64 -43.37
C ASP A 347 13.45 -45.53 -42.51
N ASP A 348 12.92 -46.32 -41.57
CA ASP A 348 13.25 -47.76 -41.50
C ASP A 348 12.23 -48.59 -40.70
N ASP A 349 12.15 -49.84 -41.12
CA ASP A 349 11.07 -50.80 -41.02
C ASP A 349 11.07 -51.68 -39.74
N THR A 350 9.86 -52.03 -39.31
CA THR A 350 9.45 -53.30 -38.66
C THR A 350 9.97 -53.73 -37.28
N ALA A 351 9.03 -53.94 -36.34
CA ALA A 351 8.55 -55.30 -35.97
C ALA A 351 7.45 -55.25 -34.89
N SER A 352 6.29 -55.82 -35.22
CA SER A 352 5.20 -56.15 -34.31
C SER A 352 5.50 -57.40 -33.47
N VAL A 353 5.40 -57.34 -32.13
CA VAL A 353 5.07 -58.53 -31.30
C VAL A 353 4.30 -58.14 -30.01
N ALA A 354 3.05 -58.63 -29.98
CA ALA A 354 2.22 -59.11 -28.87
C ALA A 354 2.17 -58.41 -27.49
N LEU A 355 0.93 -58.12 -27.12
CA LEU A 355 0.37 -58.08 -25.76
C LEU A 355 0.90 -59.21 -24.86
N ASP A 356 1.40 -58.84 -23.68
CA ASP A 356 1.20 -59.63 -22.47
C ASP A 356 0.90 -58.69 -21.28
N SER A 357 -0.12 -59.06 -20.51
CA SER A 357 -0.60 -58.34 -19.36
C SER A 357 -0.01 -58.97 -18.10
N SER A 358 0.77 -58.23 -17.33
CA SER A 358 0.92 -58.44 -15.89
C SER A 358 1.37 -57.15 -15.20
N PRO A 359 0.83 -56.83 -14.01
CA PRO A 359 1.14 -55.60 -13.29
C PRO A 359 2.35 -55.82 -12.38
N ASP A 360 3.53 -55.38 -12.80
CA ASP A 360 4.72 -55.40 -11.95
C ASP A 360 4.93 -54.04 -11.28
N LEU A 361 4.65 -54.06 -9.97
CA LEU A 361 5.21 -53.27 -8.87
C LEU A 361 6.15 -52.12 -9.27
N VAL A 362 5.63 -50.90 -9.19
CA VAL A 362 6.40 -49.65 -9.24
C VAL A 362 7.40 -49.62 -8.09
N ASP A 363 8.68 -49.45 -8.41
CA ASP A 363 9.78 -49.23 -7.47
C ASP A 363 9.65 -47.84 -6.84
N THR A 364 8.79 -47.75 -5.82
CA THR A 364 8.47 -46.53 -5.07
C THR A 364 9.67 -45.92 -4.32
N SER A 365 10.85 -46.56 -4.33
CA SER A 365 12.02 -46.08 -3.58
C SER A 365 12.81 -44.98 -4.30
N SER A 366 12.95 -45.01 -5.64
CA SER A 366 13.69 -43.98 -6.37
C SER A 366 12.90 -42.69 -6.58
N ASP A 367 11.58 -42.81 -6.79
CA ASP A 367 10.70 -41.65 -6.99
C ASP A 367 10.57 -40.83 -5.70
N THR A 368 10.53 -41.50 -4.54
CA THR A 368 10.52 -40.83 -3.23
C THR A 368 11.84 -40.07 -2.99
N GLN A 369 12.97 -40.66 -3.38
CA GLN A 369 14.30 -40.05 -3.21
C GLN A 369 14.53 -38.85 -4.15
N LYS A 370 13.98 -38.89 -5.37
CA LYS A 370 13.98 -37.76 -6.31
C LYS A 370 13.09 -36.62 -5.82
N ALA A 371 11.90 -36.93 -5.29
CA ALA A 371 11.00 -35.93 -4.73
C ALA A 371 11.59 -35.25 -3.48
N GLU A 372 12.24 -36.01 -2.59
CA GLU A 372 12.97 -35.46 -1.44
C GLU A 372 14.10 -34.51 -1.86
N TRP A 373 14.86 -34.87 -2.91
CA TRP A 373 15.91 -34.03 -3.47
C TRP A 373 15.37 -32.72 -4.08
N VAL A 374 14.28 -32.77 -4.84
CA VAL A 374 13.64 -31.57 -5.41
C VAL A 374 13.20 -30.61 -4.31
N GLU A 375 12.59 -31.13 -3.25
CA GLU A 375 12.12 -30.31 -2.13
C GLU A 375 13.29 -29.68 -1.35
N GLU A 376 14.38 -30.41 -1.14
CA GLU A 376 15.61 -29.87 -0.53
C GLU A 376 16.21 -28.74 -1.39
N CYS A 377 16.25 -28.92 -2.71
CA CYS A 377 16.71 -27.90 -3.66
C CYS A 377 15.82 -26.66 -3.66
N LEU A 378 14.49 -26.81 -3.66
CA LEU A 378 13.54 -25.70 -3.58
C LEU A 378 13.76 -24.87 -2.31
N MET A 379 13.87 -25.52 -1.13
CA MET A 379 14.12 -24.82 0.12
C MET A 379 15.46 -24.05 0.10
N ARG A 380 16.52 -24.66 -0.44
CA ARG A 380 17.83 -24.01 -0.55
C ARG A 380 17.81 -22.80 -1.47
N ILE A 381 17.18 -22.91 -2.63
CA ILE A 381 17.10 -21.83 -3.63
C ILE A 381 16.23 -20.67 -3.09
N GLN A 382 15.09 -20.97 -2.44
CA GLN A 382 14.26 -19.93 -1.80
C GLN A 382 14.96 -19.23 -0.64
N GLN A 383 15.72 -19.98 0.17
CA GLN A 383 16.53 -19.37 1.24
C GLN A 383 17.63 -18.45 0.69
N GLU A 384 18.20 -18.81 -0.46
CA GLU A 384 19.23 -18.04 -1.12
C GLU A 384 18.69 -16.78 -1.80
N GLU A 385 17.57 -16.91 -2.51
CA GLU A 385 16.79 -15.85 -3.15
C GLU A 385 16.43 -14.73 -2.16
N SER A 386 15.92 -15.10 -0.98
CA SER A 386 15.50 -14.13 0.06
C SER A 386 16.64 -13.25 0.58
N ARG A 387 17.90 -13.64 0.36
CA ARG A 387 19.10 -12.92 0.83
C ARG A 387 19.70 -11.99 -0.21
N ILE A 388 19.30 -12.10 -1.48
CA ILE A 388 19.91 -11.34 -2.58
C ILE A 388 18.88 -10.38 -3.19
N PRO A 389 19.27 -9.12 -3.48
CA PRO A 389 18.38 -8.17 -4.14
C PRO A 389 18.12 -8.59 -5.59
N GLY A 390 17.02 -8.10 -6.17
CA GLY A 390 16.59 -8.48 -7.52
C GLY A 390 17.63 -8.20 -8.60
N ASP A 391 18.38 -7.10 -8.48
CA ASP A 391 19.43 -6.65 -9.41
C ASP A 391 20.80 -7.33 -9.18
N HIS A 392 20.88 -8.34 -8.32
CA HIS A 392 22.14 -9.02 -8.01
C HIS A 392 22.61 -9.92 -9.18
N TYR A 393 23.92 -9.98 -9.44
CA TYR A 393 24.49 -10.76 -10.55
C TYR A 393 24.11 -12.24 -10.54
N ARG A 394 23.84 -12.80 -9.36
CA ARG A 394 23.41 -14.20 -9.19
C ARG A 394 22.05 -14.50 -9.78
N VAL A 395 21.17 -13.50 -9.86
CA VAL A 395 19.87 -13.60 -10.54
C VAL A 395 20.06 -13.67 -12.06
N ILE A 396 21.17 -13.11 -12.58
CA ILE A 396 21.55 -13.16 -14.01
C ILE A 396 22.37 -14.42 -14.33
N GLU A 397 23.01 -15.01 -13.32
CA GLU A 397 23.83 -16.22 -13.45
C GLU A 397 22.96 -17.49 -13.51
N SER A 398 21.90 -17.55 -12.70
CA SER A 398 21.10 -18.75 -12.47
C SER A 398 19.62 -18.51 -12.76
N LEU A 399 19.10 -19.26 -13.73
CA LEU A 399 17.68 -19.29 -14.07
C LEU A 399 16.84 -19.77 -12.87
N GLU A 400 17.36 -20.68 -12.06
CA GLU A 400 16.67 -21.22 -10.88
C GLU A 400 16.44 -20.13 -9.81
N ILE A 401 17.48 -19.33 -9.56
CA ILE A 401 17.40 -18.17 -8.68
C ILE A 401 16.45 -17.12 -9.26
N PHE A 402 16.50 -16.89 -10.59
CA PHE A 402 15.58 -15.98 -11.26
C PHE A 402 14.12 -16.41 -11.10
N LEU A 403 13.80 -17.68 -11.37
CA LEU A 403 12.44 -18.22 -11.22
C LEU A 403 11.96 -18.14 -9.77
N ALA A 404 12.85 -18.41 -8.81
CA ALA A 404 12.54 -18.25 -7.39
C ALA A 404 12.27 -16.79 -7.01
N LYS A 405 13.12 -15.85 -7.45
CA LYS A 405 13.00 -14.40 -7.22
C LYS A 405 11.72 -13.85 -7.86
N PHE A 406 11.35 -14.43 -8.99
CA PHE A 406 10.15 -14.10 -9.73
C PHE A 406 8.88 -14.81 -9.20
N GLY A 407 9.00 -15.68 -8.20
CA GLY A 407 7.86 -16.36 -7.58
C GLY A 407 7.24 -17.49 -8.40
N GLU A 408 7.87 -17.93 -9.50
CA GLU A 408 7.40 -19.03 -10.37
C GLU A 408 7.82 -20.40 -9.82
N ILE A 409 7.31 -20.74 -8.63
CA ILE A 409 7.67 -21.98 -7.91
C ILE A 409 7.27 -23.23 -8.71
N SER A 410 6.16 -23.18 -9.46
CA SER A 410 5.72 -24.31 -10.30
C SER A 410 6.66 -24.54 -11.48
N ALA A 411 7.11 -23.49 -12.15
CA ALA A 411 8.10 -23.59 -13.23
C ALA A 411 9.46 -24.05 -12.69
N LEU A 412 9.87 -23.54 -11.53
CA LEU A 412 11.09 -23.96 -10.84
C LEU A 412 11.05 -25.45 -10.45
N ARG A 413 9.92 -25.91 -9.89
CA ARG A 413 9.73 -27.32 -9.54
C ARG A 413 9.81 -28.20 -10.78
N TYR A 414 9.14 -27.83 -11.87
CA TYR A 414 9.21 -28.54 -13.15
C TYR A 414 10.63 -28.59 -13.71
N LEU A 415 11.36 -27.48 -13.63
CA LEU A 415 12.77 -27.39 -14.03
C LEU A 415 13.63 -28.35 -13.22
N LEU A 416 13.47 -28.41 -11.90
CA LEU A 416 14.22 -29.34 -11.03
C LEU A 416 13.84 -30.80 -11.28
N GLU A 417 12.58 -31.09 -11.56
CA GLU A 417 12.09 -32.46 -11.80
C GLU A 417 12.60 -33.04 -13.13
N ASN A 418 12.68 -32.22 -14.18
CA ASN A 418 13.01 -32.68 -15.53
C ASN A 418 14.44 -32.39 -15.95
N PHE A 419 15.05 -31.34 -15.41
CA PHE A 419 16.40 -30.88 -15.76
C PHE A 419 17.35 -30.83 -14.55
N GLY A 420 16.90 -31.14 -13.33
CA GLY A 420 17.66 -30.96 -12.10
C GLY A 420 18.95 -31.78 -11.97
N SER A 421 19.06 -32.94 -12.65
CA SER A 421 20.31 -33.71 -12.71
C SER A 421 21.42 -33.00 -13.48
N ALA A 422 21.07 -32.04 -14.34
CA ALA A 422 22.01 -31.26 -15.14
C ALA A 422 22.63 -30.10 -14.33
N PHE A 423 22.01 -29.61 -13.26
CA PHE A 423 22.59 -28.49 -12.50
C PHE A 423 23.60 -28.92 -11.43
N ASN A 424 23.73 -30.24 -11.19
CA ASN A 424 24.75 -30.82 -10.31
C ASN A 424 26.01 -31.19 -11.11
N ASN A 425 27.02 -30.30 -11.11
CA ASN A 425 28.39 -30.53 -11.61
C ASN A 425 28.59 -30.58 -13.15
N LEU A 426 27.93 -29.74 -13.93
CA LEU A 426 28.22 -29.63 -15.37
C LEU A 426 29.33 -28.63 -15.70
N ALA A 427 30.09 -28.95 -16.75
CA ALA A 427 30.99 -28.00 -17.41
C ALA A 427 30.16 -26.94 -18.19
N PRO A 428 30.69 -25.73 -18.45
CA PRO A 428 29.95 -24.65 -19.11
C PRO A 428 29.32 -25.01 -20.47
N GLU A 429 29.87 -25.99 -21.19
CA GLU A 429 29.35 -26.48 -22.47
C GLU A 429 28.05 -27.28 -22.34
N GLU A 430 27.84 -27.95 -21.20
CA GLU A 430 26.65 -28.78 -20.95
C GLU A 430 25.51 -27.94 -20.36
N ALA A 431 25.81 -26.86 -19.63
CA ALA A 431 24.84 -25.85 -19.20
C ALA A 431 24.17 -25.11 -20.39
N GLY A 432 24.92 -24.87 -21.47
CA GLY A 432 24.39 -24.31 -22.71
C GLY A 432 23.40 -25.25 -23.43
N GLN A 433 23.61 -26.57 -23.34
CA GLN A 433 22.69 -27.56 -23.92
C GLN A 433 21.36 -27.60 -23.14
N VAL A 434 21.41 -27.47 -21.80
CA VAL A 434 20.20 -27.40 -20.96
C VAL A 434 19.36 -26.16 -21.27
N LEU A 435 19.99 -24.99 -21.40
CA LEU A 435 19.31 -23.75 -21.81
C LEU A 435 18.71 -23.84 -23.23
N THR A 436 19.35 -24.58 -24.13
CA THR A 436 18.83 -24.81 -25.49
C THR A 436 17.63 -25.76 -25.47
N SER A 437 17.67 -26.81 -24.65
CA SER A 437 16.54 -27.73 -24.44
C SER A 437 15.34 -27.07 -23.75
N MET A 438 15.58 -26.09 -22.87
CA MET A 438 14.54 -25.27 -22.23
C MET A 438 13.80 -24.36 -23.21
N LYS A 439 14.50 -23.84 -24.23
CA LYS A 439 13.89 -23.03 -25.29
C LYS A 439 12.85 -23.83 -26.09
N THR A 440 13.08 -25.13 -26.27
CA THR A 440 12.19 -26.03 -27.04
C THR A 440 11.11 -26.69 -26.18
N ASP A 441 11.09 -26.44 -24.86
CA ASP A 441 10.12 -27.02 -23.93
C ASP A 441 8.86 -26.14 -23.85
N PRO A 442 7.68 -26.62 -24.27
CA PRO A 442 6.45 -25.81 -24.30
C PRO A 442 6.01 -25.26 -22.93
N MET A 443 6.50 -25.85 -21.83
CA MET A 443 6.11 -25.48 -20.47
C MET A 443 7.04 -24.44 -19.83
N LEU A 444 8.27 -24.29 -20.37
CA LEU A 444 9.29 -23.35 -19.88
C LEU A 444 9.68 -22.27 -20.90
N GLU A 445 9.23 -22.36 -22.15
CA GLU A 445 9.61 -21.47 -23.25
C GLU A 445 9.46 -19.97 -22.90
N TRP A 446 8.32 -19.57 -22.32
CA TRP A 446 8.09 -18.16 -22.02
C TRP A 446 8.90 -17.66 -20.83
N GLN A 447 9.12 -18.49 -19.80
CA GLN A 447 9.99 -18.13 -18.67
C GLN A 447 11.45 -18.03 -19.12
N TYR A 448 11.86 -18.86 -20.07
CA TYR A 448 13.17 -18.77 -20.70
C TYR A 448 13.33 -17.44 -21.45
N HIS A 449 12.37 -17.06 -22.29
CA HIS A 449 12.39 -15.78 -23.00
C HIS A 449 12.41 -14.59 -22.02
N LEU A 450 11.62 -14.66 -20.97
CA LEU A 450 11.60 -13.64 -19.91
C LEU A 450 12.97 -13.48 -19.22
N TYR A 451 13.63 -14.59 -18.92
CA TYR A 451 14.98 -14.60 -18.37
C TYR A 451 16.00 -14.03 -19.35
N GLN A 452 15.93 -14.37 -20.64
CA GLN A 452 16.84 -13.81 -21.66
C GLN A 452 16.69 -12.29 -21.80
N ASP A 453 15.47 -11.77 -21.75
CA ASP A 453 15.24 -10.32 -21.76
C ASP A 453 15.84 -9.67 -20.51
N TYR A 454 15.69 -10.30 -19.34
CA TYR A 454 16.30 -9.83 -18.10
C TYR A 454 17.84 -9.79 -18.18
N VAL A 455 18.46 -10.83 -18.74
CA VAL A 455 19.91 -10.89 -18.99
C VAL A 455 20.33 -9.80 -19.98
N THR A 456 19.56 -9.58 -21.05
CA THR A 456 19.83 -8.55 -22.06
C THR A 456 19.85 -7.15 -21.45
N ILE A 457 18.88 -6.84 -20.57
CA ILE A 457 18.85 -5.55 -19.86
C ILE A 457 20.11 -5.38 -19.00
N ALA A 458 20.55 -6.43 -18.31
CA ALA A 458 21.79 -6.39 -17.52
C ALA A 458 23.03 -6.13 -18.38
N GLU A 459 23.09 -6.66 -19.61
CA GLU A 459 24.18 -6.38 -20.54
C GLU A 459 24.21 -4.92 -20.97
N ILE A 460 23.05 -4.32 -21.23
CA ILE A 460 22.92 -2.89 -21.58
C ILE A 460 23.39 -2.02 -20.42
N ILE A 461 23.02 -2.37 -19.18
CA ILE A 461 23.51 -1.67 -17.98
C ILE A 461 25.03 -1.82 -17.83
N SER A 462 25.57 -3.01 -18.12
CA SER A 462 27.02 -3.25 -18.09
C SER A 462 27.76 -2.36 -19.09
N GLN A 463 27.21 -2.20 -20.31
CA GLN A 463 27.73 -1.27 -21.32
C GLN A 463 27.62 0.19 -20.85
N ALA A 464 26.51 0.57 -20.22
CA ALA A 464 26.36 1.92 -19.66
C ALA A 464 27.48 2.22 -18.65
N VAL A 465 27.72 1.32 -17.69
CA VAL A 465 28.77 1.48 -16.68
C VAL A 465 30.16 1.55 -17.32
N GLU A 466 30.43 0.76 -18.35
CA GLU A 466 31.68 0.86 -19.09
C GLU A 466 31.86 2.24 -19.73
N MET A 467 30.81 2.79 -20.37
CA MET A 467 30.85 4.13 -20.94
C MET A 467 31.08 5.22 -19.88
N ILE A 468 30.51 5.06 -18.69
CA ILE A 468 30.78 5.96 -17.55
C ILE A 468 32.26 5.92 -17.17
N THR A 469 32.86 4.73 -17.07
CA THR A 469 34.30 4.61 -16.77
C THR A 469 35.21 5.17 -17.85
N GLN A 470 34.73 5.24 -19.09
CA GLN A 470 35.42 5.87 -20.22
C GLN A 470 35.16 7.39 -20.33
N HIS A 471 34.42 7.98 -19.38
CA HIS A 471 33.98 9.39 -19.38
C HIS A 471 33.16 9.78 -20.63
N GLN A 472 32.41 8.82 -21.18
CA GLN A 472 31.48 9.04 -22.30
C GLN A 472 30.06 9.24 -21.78
N ASP A 473 29.82 10.36 -21.10
CA ASP A 473 28.57 10.61 -20.36
C ASP A 473 27.31 10.57 -21.26
N GLU A 474 27.40 11.10 -22.49
CA GLU A 474 26.26 11.12 -23.41
C GLU A 474 25.86 9.70 -23.88
N THR A 475 26.85 8.88 -24.27
CA THR A 475 26.62 7.48 -24.65
C THR A 475 26.11 6.67 -23.45
N ALA A 476 26.65 6.93 -22.26
CA ALA A 476 26.18 6.30 -21.03
C ALA A 476 24.70 6.62 -20.75
N LEU A 477 24.27 7.88 -20.89
CA LEU A 477 22.87 8.27 -20.73
C LEU A 477 21.95 7.59 -21.74
N LYS A 478 22.37 7.44 -23.01
CA LYS A 478 21.62 6.68 -24.02
C LYS A 478 21.40 5.23 -23.58
N TYR A 479 22.47 4.54 -23.17
CA TYR A 479 22.36 3.15 -22.71
C TYR A 479 21.46 3.02 -21.46
N LEU A 480 21.51 3.97 -20.52
CA LEU A 480 20.66 3.97 -19.34
C LEU A 480 19.19 4.20 -19.67
N VAL A 481 18.86 5.09 -20.62
CA VAL A 481 17.48 5.28 -21.07
C VAL A 481 16.96 4.03 -21.77
N ILE A 482 17.76 3.43 -22.66
CA ILE A 482 17.39 2.17 -23.33
C ILE A 482 17.16 1.06 -22.29
N ALA A 483 18.05 0.92 -21.30
CA ALA A 483 17.89 -0.06 -20.23
C ALA A 483 16.60 0.19 -19.41
N LYS A 484 16.28 1.46 -19.11
CA LYS A 484 15.04 1.82 -18.42
C LYS A 484 13.82 1.42 -19.23
N GLU A 485 13.76 1.84 -20.50
CA GLU A 485 12.64 1.53 -21.39
C GLU A 485 12.44 0.03 -21.55
N GLN A 486 13.52 -0.74 -21.70
CA GLN A 486 13.44 -2.20 -21.77
C GLN A 486 12.98 -2.81 -20.44
N THR A 487 13.44 -2.28 -19.29
CA THR A 487 12.97 -2.72 -17.97
C THR A 487 11.48 -2.46 -17.78
N VAL A 488 10.98 -1.30 -18.20
CA VAL A 488 9.55 -0.95 -18.13
C VAL A 488 8.75 -1.85 -19.06
N LYS A 489 9.14 -2.01 -20.33
CA LYS A 489 8.48 -2.90 -21.29
C LYS A 489 8.47 -4.36 -20.81
N TRP A 490 9.57 -4.82 -20.23
CA TRP A 490 9.68 -6.16 -19.64
C TRP A 490 8.71 -6.33 -18.47
N LYS A 491 8.61 -5.33 -17.57
CA LYS A 491 7.61 -5.32 -16.49
C LYS A 491 6.16 -5.22 -17.00
N GLU A 492 5.90 -4.46 -18.06
CA GLU A 492 4.56 -4.40 -18.68
C GLU A 492 4.17 -5.73 -19.32
N TYR A 493 5.10 -6.39 -20.02
CA TYR A 493 4.88 -7.73 -20.59
C TYR A 493 4.54 -8.74 -19.49
N LEU A 494 5.24 -8.66 -18.35
CA LEU A 494 4.94 -9.44 -17.15
C LEU A 494 3.55 -9.16 -16.59
N TRP A 495 3.19 -7.89 -16.46
CA TRP A 495 1.88 -7.48 -15.94
C TRP A 495 0.73 -8.02 -16.81
N ARG A 496 0.88 -8.02 -18.13
CA ARG A 496 -0.14 -8.55 -19.06
C ARG A 496 -0.32 -10.07 -18.97
N ARG A 497 0.69 -10.81 -18.50
CA ARG A 497 0.71 -12.29 -18.50
C ARG A 497 0.45 -12.88 -17.12
N SER A 498 0.79 -12.17 -16.05
CA SER A 498 0.53 -12.58 -14.66
C SER A 498 -0.97 -12.54 -14.36
N HIS A 499 -1.60 -13.71 -14.27
CA HIS A 499 -2.98 -13.84 -13.81
C HIS A 499 -3.02 -13.69 -12.28
N ALA A 500 -3.34 -12.51 -11.76
CA ALA A 500 -3.87 -12.15 -10.42
C ALA A 500 -3.29 -12.78 -9.12
N ASN A 501 -2.38 -13.76 -9.17
CA ASN A 501 -2.00 -14.60 -8.04
C ASN A 501 -0.54 -14.43 -7.61
N ASN A 502 0.24 -13.56 -8.27
CA ASN A 502 1.65 -13.32 -7.94
C ASN A 502 2.02 -11.84 -8.08
N ILE A 503 1.22 -10.97 -7.44
CA ILE A 503 1.43 -9.52 -7.43
C ILE A 503 2.69 -9.17 -6.61
N ASP A 504 3.01 -9.95 -5.57
CA ASP A 504 4.20 -9.78 -4.74
C ASP A 504 5.51 -9.87 -5.54
N ALA A 505 5.55 -10.73 -6.58
CA ALA A 505 6.69 -10.83 -7.50
C ALA A 505 6.88 -9.60 -8.41
N LEU A 506 5.87 -8.74 -8.55
CA LEU A 506 5.96 -7.51 -9.36
C LEU A 506 6.66 -6.37 -8.59
N PHE A 507 6.49 -6.37 -7.26
CA PHE A 507 7.02 -5.35 -6.34
C PHE A 507 8.37 -5.73 -5.73
N ASP A 508 8.52 -6.98 -5.26
CA ASP A 508 9.74 -7.50 -4.62
C ASP A 508 10.63 -8.35 -5.56
N GLY A 509 10.20 -8.56 -6.81
CA GLY A 509 10.91 -9.36 -7.80
C GLY A 509 12.08 -8.66 -8.51
N PRO A 510 12.63 -9.27 -9.58
CA PRO A 510 13.80 -8.76 -10.28
C PRO A 510 13.55 -7.38 -10.90
N SER A 511 14.38 -6.39 -10.60
CA SER A 511 14.27 -5.06 -11.22
C SER A 511 15.57 -4.28 -11.19
N PHE A 512 15.87 -3.61 -12.30
CA PHE A 512 17.04 -2.74 -12.43
C PHE A 512 16.73 -1.24 -12.27
N LEU A 513 15.45 -0.85 -12.09
CA LEU A 513 15.03 0.55 -12.15
C LEU A 513 15.77 1.44 -11.15
N LEU A 514 15.91 0.98 -9.89
CA LEU A 514 16.62 1.73 -8.85
C LEU A 514 18.11 1.93 -9.19
N THR A 515 18.75 0.92 -9.76
CA THR A 515 20.17 0.96 -10.14
C THR A 515 20.39 1.86 -11.35
N ILE A 516 19.50 1.80 -12.35
CA ILE A 516 19.48 2.70 -13.50
C ILE A 516 19.28 4.15 -13.05
N GLN A 517 18.34 4.41 -12.13
CA GLN A 517 18.09 5.75 -11.59
C GLN A 517 19.30 6.30 -10.83
N LYS A 518 19.96 5.49 -9.98
CA LYS A 518 21.17 5.90 -9.24
C LYS A 518 22.32 6.28 -10.19
N LEU A 519 22.60 5.42 -11.18
CA LEU A 519 23.62 5.69 -12.20
C LEU A 519 23.25 6.90 -13.05
N GLY A 520 21.99 7.00 -13.46
CA GLY A 520 21.45 8.11 -14.24
C GLY A 520 21.63 9.46 -13.53
N LYS A 521 21.25 9.55 -12.26
CA LYS A 521 21.43 10.78 -11.45
C LYS A 521 22.91 11.19 -11.35
N HIS A 522 23.82 10.23 -11.18
CA HIS A 522 25.25 10.53 -11.14
C HIS A 522 25.77 11.06 -12.49
N VAL A 523 25.45 10.41 -13.60
CA VAL A 523 25.91 10.86 -14.92
C VAL A 523 25.28 12.20 -15.30
N LEU A 524 24.01 12.42 -14.95
CA LEU A 524 23.31 13.69 -15.12
C LEU A 524 23.96 14.80 -14.30
N SER A 525 24.38 14.55 -13.05
CA SER A 525 25.02 15.57 -12.22
C SER A 525 26.36 16.03 -12.83
N VAL A 526 27.19 15.08 -13.26
CA VAL A 526 28.49 15.34 -13.91
C VAL A 526 28.29 16.07 -15.23
N SER A 527 27.34 15.62 -16.06
CA SER A 527 27.02 16.26 -17.34
C SER A 527 26.48 17.67 -17.15
N ASN A 528 25.63 17.86 -16.15
CA ASN A 528 25.04 19.16 -15.81
C ASN A 528 26.10 20.15 -15.35
N ALA A 529 27.04 19.73 -14.49
CA ALA A 529 28.16 20.57 -14.08
C ALA A 529 29.02 21.02 -15.28
N LYS A 530 29.30 20.10 -16.22
CA LYS A 530 30.02 20.41 -17.47
C LYS A 530 29.24 21.38 -18.36
N ALA A 531 27.93 21.19 -18.51
CA ALA A 531 27.07 22.06 -19.31
C ALA A 531 26.95 23.46 -18.69
N TYR A 532 26.77 23.55 -17.37
CA TYR A 532 26.69 24.80 -16.62
C TYR A 532 28.00 25.60 -16.70
N ALA A 533 29.15 24.93 -16.59
CA ALA A 533 30.46 25.56 -16.76
C ALA A 533 30.66 26.13 -18.18
N LYS A 534 30.21 25.41 -19.22
CA LYS A 534 30.20 25.90 -20.61
C LYS A 534 29.26 27.09 -20.79
N ALA A 535 28.05 27.02 -20.21
CA ALA A 535 27.04 28.08 -20.26
C ALA A 535 27.53 29.39 -19.61
N SER A 536 28.25 29.25 -18.49
CA SER A 536 28.83 30.37 -17.74
C SER A 536 29.92 31.12 -18.53
N ASN A 537 30.54 30.50 -19.54
CA ASN A 537 31.52 31.13 -20.40
C ASN A 537 30.86 31.69 -21.67
N GLU A 538 30.96 33.01 -21.89
CA GLU A 538 30.35 33.72 -23.04
C GLU A 538 30.65 33.04 -24.39
N ALA A 539 31.88 32.54 -24.60
CA ALA A 539 32.29 31.92 -25.86
C ALA A 539 31.67 30.53 -26.12
N TYR A 540 31.30 29.81 -25.05
CA TYR A 540 30.74 28.46 -25.12
C TYR A 540 29.27 28.39 -24.70
N ARG A 541 28.66 29.55 -24.41
CA ARG A 541 27.33 29.64 -23.80
C ARG A 541 26.24 28.93 -24.58
N LYS A 542 26.23 29.11 -25.90
CA LYS A 542 25.26 28.45 -26.81
C LYS A 542 25.34 26.93 -26.69
N ARG A 543 26.56 26.38 -26.74
CA ARG A 543 26.80 24.95 -26.59
C ARG A 543 26.46 24.44 -25.18
N GLY A 544 26.68 25.26 -24.15
CA GLY A 544 26.25 24.96 -22.78
C GLY A 544 24.73 24.82 -22.67
N PHE A 545 23.96 25.71 -23.30
CA PHE A 545 22.49 25.60 -23.34
C PHE A 545 22.01 24.41 -24.17
N GLU A 546 22.62 24.12 -25.32
CA GLU A 546 22.30 22.92 -26.11
C GLU A 546 22.57 21.63 -25.32
N ASP A 547 23.69 21.56 -24.59
CA ASP A 547 24.00 20.44 -23.70
C ASP A 547 22.96 20.33 -22.56
N ALA A 548 22.57 21.47 -21.96
CA ALA A 548 21.57 21.52 -20.89
C ALA A 548 20.17 21.08 -21.34
N ILE A 549 19.73 21.46 -22.55
CA ILE A 549 18.44 21.04 -23.13
C ILE A 549 18.44 19.51 -23.31
N ARG A 550 19.55 18.94 -23.76
CA ARG A 550 19.67 17.47 -23.88
C ARG A 550 19.63 16.81 -22.51
N ILE A 551 20.34 17.35 -21.53
CA ILE A 551 20.35 16.84 -20.14
C ILE A 551 18.94 16.89 -19.53
N SER A 552 18.16 17.95 -19.77
CA SER A 552 16.79 18.03 -19.26
C SER A 552 15.91 16.91 -19.83
N LYS A 553 16.05 16.59 -21.12
CA LYS A 553 15.34 15.49 -21.77
C LYS A 553 15.76 14.13 -21.23
N TYR A 554 17.07 13.89 -21.06
CA TYR A 554 17.57 12.66 -20.44
C TYR A 554 17.09 12.52 -18.99
N ALA A 555 17.04 13.61 -18.23
CA ALA A 555 16.51 13.62 -16.87
C ALA A 555 15.01 13.28 -16.85
N GLN A 556 14.21 13.83 -17.76
CA GLN A 556 12.79 13.49 -17.92
C GLN A 556 12.55 12.05 -18.42
N ALA A 557 13.47 11.47 -19.19
CA ALA A 557 13.36 10.08 -19.64
C ALA A 557 13.76 9.09 -18.53
N LEU A 558 14.81 9.40 -17.78
CA LEU A 558 15.34 8.54 -16.70
C LEU A 558 14.50 8.61 -15.43
N LEU A 559 13.91 9.77 -15.11
CA LEU A 559 13.01 9.96 -13.97
C LEU A 559 11.56 9.86 -14.45
N ASP A 560 10.71 9.17 -13.69
CA ASP A 560 9.32 8.94 -14.12
C ASP A 560 8.52 10.25 -14.11
N PRO A 561 7.65 10.52 -15.10
CA PRO A 561 6.95 11.81 -15.23
C PRO A 561 6.17 12.22 -13.98
N GLU A 562 5.56 11.25 -13.29
CA GLU A 562 4.79 11.43 -12.05
C GLU A 562 5.69 11.73 -10.82
N SER A 563 6.97 11.35 -10.88
CA SER A 563 7.95 11.55 -9.82
C SER A 563 8.76 12.85 -9.98
N LEU A 564 8.72 13.51 -11.13
CA LEU A 564 9.53 14.71 -11.43
C LEU A 564 9.26 15.87 -10.46
N GLU A 565 7.99 16.11 -10.07
CA GLU A 565 7.62 17.23 -9.18
C GLU A 565 8.16 17.06 -7.74
N HIS A 566 8.33 15.82 -7.31
CA HIS A 566 8.74 15.48 -5.94
C HIS A 566 10.19 14.99 -5.85
N ASP A 567 10.91 14.86 -6.98
CA ASP A 567 12.29 14.40 -7.01
C ASP A 567 13.27 15.53 -6.64
N PRO A 568 14.00 15.43 -5.51
CA PRO A 568 14.87 16.50 -5.03
C PRO A 568 16.06 16.77 -5.97
N PHE A 569 16.51 15.77 -6.74
CA PHE A 569 17.61 15.94 -7.69
C PHE A 569 17.14 16.72 -8.93
N TYR A 570 15.97 16.39 -9.47
CA TYR A 570 15.39 17.11 -10.60
C TYR A 570 15.06 18.56 -10.25
N ASN A 571 14.44 18.79 -9.09
CA ASN A 571 14.12 20.14 -8.59
C ASN A 571 15.37 20.99 -8.40
N HIS A 572 16.45 20.41 -7.85
CA HIS A 572 17.73 21.11 -7.74
C HIS A 572 18.30 21.51 -9.11
N LEU A 573 18.23 20.61 -10.09
CA LEU A 573 18.72 20.85 -11.44
C LEU A 573 17.87 21.92 -12.16
N GLN A 574 16.55 21.89 -11.98
CA GLN A 574 15.62 22.90 -12.48
C GLN A 574 15.89 24.28 -11.87
N GLU A 575 15.99 24.38 -10.54
CA GLU A 575 16.28 25.64 -9.83
C GLU A 575 17.63 26.25 -10.26
N GLN A 576 18.65 25.41 -10.48
CA GLN A 576 19.96 25.85 -10.94
C GLN A 576 19.89 26.53 -12.31
N TRP A 577 19.08 26.02 -13.25
CA TRP A 577 18.93 26.64 -14.58
C TRP A 577 17.95 27.82 -14.59
N LEU A 578 16.90 27.79 -13.77
CA LEU A 578 15.96 28.92 -13.64
C LEU A 578 16.63 30.17 -13.05
N SER A 579 17.58 30.00 -12.13
CA SER A 579 18.36 31.08 -11.53
C SER A 579 19.58 31.51 -12.37
N PHE A 580 19.82 30.88 -13.52
CA PHE A 580 21.03 31.14 -14.33
C PHE A 580 21.19 32.61 -14.72
N THR A 581 20.09 33.31 -15.07
CA THR A 581 20.14 34.73 -15.45
C THR A 581 20.57 35.64 -14.31
N ASP A 582 20.37 35.23 -13.06
CA ASP A 582 20.80 35.99 -11.88
C ASP A 582 22.31 35.86 -11.63
N THR A 583 22.94 34.82 -12.21
CA THR A 583 24.37 34.50 -12.01
C THR A 583 25.30 35.11 -13.05
N ILE A 584 24.79 35.52 -14.21
CA ILE A 584 25.59 36.11 -15.29
C ILE A 584 25.57 37.65 -15.21
N THR A 585 26.71 38.28 -15.50
CA THR A 585 26.82 39.75 -15.51
C THR A 585 26.46 40.39 -16.85
N ASP A 586 26.42 39.59 -17.92
CA ASP A 586 26.24 40.05 -19.29
C ASP A 586 24.88 39.63 -19.84
N SER A 587 24.26 40.49 -20.67
CA SER A 587 22.99 40.19 -21.32
C SER A 587 23.13 39.07 -22.36
N LEU A 588 22.14 38.17 -22.44
CA LEU A 588 22.07 37.15 -23.48
C LEU A 588 21.86 37.78 -24.87
N ASP A 589 22.56 37.25 -25.88
CA ASP A 589 22.25 37.56 -27.28
C ASP A 589 20.90 36.94 -27.70
N GLU A 590 20.34 37.36 -28.84
CA GLU A 590 19.02 36.89 -29.31
C GLU A 590 18.92 35.36 -29.44
N GLN A 591 19.98 34.71 -29.95
CA GLN A 591 20.02 33.25 -30.10
C GLN A 591 20.22 32.54 -28.77
N GLN A 592 21.01 33.13 -27.87
CA GLN A 592 21.21 32.63 -26.50
C GLN A 592 19.93 32.72 -25.68
N ALA A 593 19.16 33.81 -25.84
CA ALA A 593 17.88 33.99 -25.18
C ALA A 593 16.83 32.99 -25.69
N GLU A 594 16.81 32.70 -26.99
CA GLU A 594 15.94 31.67 -27.57
C GLU A 594 16.28 30.26 -27.04
N LEU A 595 17.57 29.91 -27.00
CA LEU A 595 18.04 28.64 -26.43
C LEU A 595 17.74 28.54 -24.93
N PHE A 596 17.93 29.62 -24.18
CA PHE A 596 17.61 29.65 -22.75
C PHE A 596 16.11 29.52 -22.49
N ASN A 597 15.26 30.19 -23.27
CA ASN A 597 13.82 30.01 -23.18
C ASN A 597 13.42 28.57 -23.51
N THR A 598 14.04 27.96 -24.52
CA THR A 598 13.80 26.55 -24.86
C THR A 598 14.20 25.62 -23.70
N LEU A 599 15.32 25.90 -23.04
CA LEU A 599 15.77 25.19 -21.85
C LEU A 599 14.82 25.34 -20.67
N VAL A 600 14.32 26.55 -20.41
CA VAL A 600 13.34 26.80 -19.34
C VAL A 600 12.05 26.04 -19.65
N MET A 601 11.56 26.10 -20.88
CA MET A 601 10.38 25.36 -21.29
C MET A 601 10.59 23.84 -21.19
N SER A 602 11.78 23.32 -21.49
CA SER A 602 12.08 21.89 -21.37
C SER A 602 12.20 21.40 -19.92
N PHE A 603 12.21 22.29 -18.91
CA PHE A 603 12.06 21.91 -17.50
C PHE A 603 10.65 22.13 -16.96
N LEU A 604 9.84 22.98 -17.59
CA LEU A 604 8.47 23.28 -17.16
C LEU A 604 7.43 22.39 -17.83
N GLU A 605 7.71 21.94 -19.05
CA GLU A 605 6.84 21.06 -19.82
C GLU A 605 7.55 19.74 -20.10
N TYR A 606 6.83 18.62 -19.94
CA TYR A 606 7.34 17.31 -20.37
C TYR A 606 7.35 17.26 -21.90
N GLN A 607 8.54 17.13 -22.50
CA GLN A 607 8.70 17.12 -23.96
C GLN A 607 8.99 15.73 -24.55
N GLY A 608 9.25 14.73 -23.70
CA GLY A 608 9.62 13.37 -24.12
C GLY A 608 10.98 13.30 -24.87
N MET A 609 11.50 12.08 -25.06
CA MET A 609 12.64 11.82 -25.96
C MET A 609 12.14 11.19 -27.27
N ASP A 610 12.68 11.63 -28.41
CA ASP A 610 12.43 11.01 -29.71
C ASP A 610 13.35 9.79 -29.87
N ASN A 611 12.85 8.68 -30.43
CA ASN A 611 13.64 7.47 -30.69
C ASN A 611 14.90 7.75 -31.53
N ARG A 612 14.89 8.80 -32.36
CA ARG A 612 16.06 9.23 -33.14
C ARG A 612 17.20 9.77 -32.28
N ASP A 613 16.90 10.31 -31.10
CA ASP A 613 17.90 10.83 -30.16
C ASP A 613 18.58 9.70 -29.35
N LEU A 614 18.02 8.48 -29.40
CA LEU A 614 18.51 7.27 -28.73
C LEU A 614 19.30 6.33 -29.65
N GLU A 615 19.44 6.64 -30.94
CA GLU A 615 20.24 5.83 -31.86
C GLU A 615 21.72 5.81 -31.45
N ILE A 616 22.25 4.61 -31.21
CA ILE A 616 23.68 4.37 -30.97
C ILE A 616 24.34 4.11 -32.32
N THR A 617 25.22 5.02 -32.74
CA THR A 617 25.92 4.92 -34.01
C THR A 617 27.07 3.91 -33.94
N LYS A 618 27.45 3.32 -35.08
CA LYS A 618 28.61 2.40 -35.17
C LYS A 618 29.94 3.00 -34.72
N GLN A 619 30.05 4.33 -34.65
CA GLN A 619 31.23 5.02 -34.10
C GLN A 619 31.20 5.09 -32.56
N GLU A 620 30.02 5.12 -31.95
CA GLU A 620 29.82 5.10 -30.49
C GLU A 620 29.96 3.67 -29.91
N GLN A 621 29.84 2.63 -30.74
CA GLN A 621 30.09 1.21 -30.38
C GLN A 621 31.60 0.84 -30.29
N GLY A 622 32.50 1.83 -30.20
CA GLY A 622 33.94 1.63 -30.35
C GLY A 622 34.56 0.57 -29.40
N SER A 623 35.28 -0.40 -29.98
CA SER A 623 36.11 -1.43 -29.33
C SER A 623 35.44 -2.46 -28.40
N THR A 624 34.11 -2.41 -28.24
CA THR A 624 33.39 -3.38 -27.39
C THR A 624 33.12 -4.72 -28.07
N GLU A 625 33.12 -4.79 -29.43
CA GLU A 625 32.94 -6.05 -30.16
C GLU A 625 34.03 -7.10 -29.86
N ASP A 626 35.27 -6.70 -29.56
CA ASP A 626 36.37 -7.64 -29.27
C ASP A 626 36.37 -8.17 -27.81
N LEU A 627 35.69 -7.49 -26.88
CA LEU A 627 35.54 -7.90 -25.47
C LEU A 627 34.25 -8.70 -25.22
N ASN A 628 33.21 -8.47 -26.04
CA ASN A 628 31.88 -9.08 -25.92
C ASN A 628 31.84 -10.60 -26.15
N LEU A 629 32.93 -11.23 -26.62
CA LEU A 629 32.94 -12.64 -27.04
C LEU A 629 33.61 -13.62 -26.06
N ARG A 630 34.13 -13.17 -24.90
CA ARG A 630 34.92 -14.05 -24.01
C ARG A 630 34.37 -14.28 -22.59
N GLN A 631 33.43 -13.47 -22.10
CA GLN A 631 32.90 -13.58 -20.74
C GLN A 631 31.37 -13.59 -20.73
N PRO A 632 30.73 -14.43 -19.89
CA PRO A 632 29.28 -14.49 -19.78
C PRO A 632 28.68 -13.19 -19.23
N ALA A 633 27.42 -12.92 -19.57
CA ALA A 633 26.69 -11.69 -19.22
C ALA A 633 26.75 -11.34 -17.72
N TRP A 634 26.57 -12.34 -16.85
CA TRP A 634 26.59 -12.16 -15.40
C TRP A 634 27.96 -11.75 -14.86
N GLU A 635 29.07 -12.23 -15.45
CA GLU A 635 30.43 -11.82 -15.05
C GLU A 635 30.68 -10.36 -15.43
N ARG A 636 30.25 -9.96 -16.64
CA ARG A 636 30.35 -8.57 -17.10
C ARG A 636 29.55 -7.64 -16.19
N TYR A 637 28.33 -8.03 -15.83
CA TYR A 637 27.49 -7.27 -14.91
C TYR A 637 28.08 -7.19 -13.51
N ARG A 638 28.61 -8.30 -12.97
CA ARG A 638 29.31 -8.31 -11.67
C ARG A 638 30.50 -7.36 -11.66
N ASP A 639 31.34 -7.44 -12.69
CA ASP A 639 32.55 -6.63 -12.79
C ASP A 639 32.21 -5.14 -13.02
N ALA A 640 31.12 -4.85 -13.74
CA ALA A 640 30.57 -3.50 -13.87
C ALA A 640 30.06 -2.96 -12.53
N MET A 641 29.21 -3.72 -11.83
CA MET A 641 28.66 -3.33 -10.52
C MET A 641 29.75 -3.15 -9.46
N GLY A 642 30.83 -3.94 -9.49
CA GLY A 642 32.00 -3.75 -8.62
C GLY A 642 32.72 -2.42 -8.81
N LYS A 643 32.52 -1.73 -9.95
CA LYS A 643 33.06 -0.39 -10.21
C LYS A 643 32.08 0.73 -9.80
N VAL A 644 30.79 0.42 -9.62
CA VAL A 644 29.75 1.42 -9.34
C VAL A 644 30.00 2.16 -8.03
N ASP A 645 30.41 1.45 -6.96
CA ASP A 645 30.74 2.11 -5.70
C ASP A 645 31.89 3.12 -5.85
N GLN A 646 32.89 2.82 -6.68
CA GLN A 646 34.00 3.74 -6.96
C GLN A 646 33.54 4.94 -7.79
N ILE A 647 32.67 4.71 -8.79
CA ILE A 647 32.07 5.76 -9.63
C ILE A 647 31.24 6.72 -8.77
N LEU A 648 30.33 6.18 -7.95
CA LEU A 648 29.46 6.96 -7.07
C LEU A 648 30.24 7.71 -5.97
N LEU A 649 31.40 7.21 -5.54
CA LEU A 649 32.28 7.89 -4.61
C LEU A 649 33.22 8.91 -5.26
N SER A 650 33.46 8.82 -6.57
CA SER A 650 34.55 9.57 -7.23
C SER A 650 34.33 11.09 -7.35
N GLU A 651 33.13 11.61 -7.08
CA GLU A 651 32.86 13.06 -7.02
C GLU A 651 31.71 13.36 -6.03
N ALA A 652 31.88 12.94 -4.78
CA ALA A 652 31.15 13.50 -3.63
C ALA A 652 31.93 14.67 -3.00
#